data_AF-A0A9X2BBN0-F1
#
_entry.id   AF-A0A9X2BBN0-F1
#
_cell.length_a   1.000
_cell.length_b   1.000
_cell.length_c   1.000
_cell.angle_alpha   90.00
_cell.angle_beta   90.00
_cell.angle_gamma   90.00
#
_symmetry.space_group_name_H-M   'P 1'
#
loop_
_entity.id
_entity.type
_entity.pdbx_description
1 polymer ?
#
loop_
_entity_poly.entity_id
_entity_poly.type
_entity_poly.pdbx_seq_one_letter_code
_entity_poly.pdbx_strand_id
1 'polypeptide(L)'
;MNFKFNIGVWGCLLAAAVLQPWVVAAQNNKKNNKPASPVLVQKDGKLVYTADEKGDRVPDYSYCGYMASEAPIPDAAVKVFVPVKPGDATVRIQAALDYVAGLPADKNGIKGAVLLGKGIYQVKGSLKIKSSGVVLRGSGMTESGTMLICAGTDRETLINVAGKNDLAAEADVKITDTYVPVNSISFHVVAAGSLKAGDHILVKRPSTAAWINLLGTETFGGGLSALGWKPGDHNITWDRVITKVDGNTITIDAPITTALDTAYGGGTIARYQWDGRINQVGVENLLLRSEYNKTNPKDEDHRWMAITIENASDAWVRQVAFEHFAGSAVYVLPTANRVTVEDCRSAMPVSEIGGQRRYTFWTMGGQTLFQRLYADNGYHDFAVGFCAPGPNAFVQCMAEHPHSYSGAIDSWASGVLFDVIYMDGQNLVYKNLEQDNQGGGWSAANSTFWNCSAARVDNYRPPGAQNWAFGTWAQFGGNGYWEESNASINPRSLFYAQLSNRLQKDIEKQAGILHISTEASSSPTAEQAAPLVIEARKPAFTLKDWIAGASARNPIPVSSNGVKTIDELGVKAPAASPRASALTVANGWLVRGSEVLQGRHYETPWWNGSIKPAYLEKTAKPDITRWVPGRTGTGLTDDLNEVANWMQKSNTIVLEHNYGLWYERRRDDHERIRRADGDVWPPFYELPFARSGQQSAYDGLSKYDLTQYNQWYWNRLKQFADLADERGLVLMHQNYFQHNIIEAGAHYTDFPWRTANNINNTGFPEPVNYAGDKRQFMAEQFYDVTNPARRKLHIAYINKCLDNFANNNGVIQTTSAEYTGPLSFMKFWVETVKNWEATHKKKQLIGLSATKDVQDGMLADAVLAGTIDVIDIRYWYYQANGNVYAPPGGQSLAPRQQERVFKPKATSAEQVYRAVREYRDRYPQKAVLYSADAYDKFGWAVLMAGGSLPVLPATTDKDLLKAVSGMKPVGPVAGANGQWLLSGRQGYVVYSNSGAEATLNLDANTTYQLKWINPADGKVYQTTSQKGNGNTTVKSSGNGAYVLWVSKS
;
A
#
# COMPACT_ATOMS: atom_id res chain seq x y z
N MET A 1 7.20 51.22 24.47
CA MET A 1 7.08 52.65 24.80
C MET A 1 5.62 53.04 24.56
N ASN A 2 5.02 53.73 25.52
CA ASN A 2 3.58 53.97 25.72
C ASN A 2 2.83 54.57 24.52
N PHE A 3 1.55 54.21 24.33
CA PHE A 3 0.43 55.05 24.79
C PHE A 3 -0.93 54.32 24.71
N LYS A 4 -1.72 54.50 25.77
CA LYS A 4 -3.11 54.06 25.96
C LYS A 4 -4.10 55.17 25.53
N PHE A 5 -5.24 54.73 24.97
CA PHE A 5 -6.63 55.20 25.11
C PHE A 5 -6.98 56.70 25.16
N ASN A 6 -7.98 57.11 24.37
CA ASN A 6 -9.24 57.55 24.98
C ASN A 6 -10.48 57.50 24.06
N ILE A 7 -11.61 57.34 24.74
CA ILE A 7 -13.00 57.09 24.30
C ILE A 7 -13.71 58.40 23.93
N GLY A 8 -14.71 58.36 23.04
CA GLY A 8 -15.62 59.48 22.79
C GLY A 8 -16.94 59.05 22.16
N VAL A 9 -18.02 59.25 22.92
CA VAL A 9 -19.40 58.77 22.77
C VAL A 9 -20.20 59.54 21.71
N TRP A 10 -21.16 58.85 21.09
CA TRP A 10 -22.18 59.34 20.16
C TRP A 10 -23.14 60.38 20.78
N GLY A 11 -23.41 61.46 20.02
CA GLY A 11 -24.54 62.36 20.24
C GLY A 11 -25.35 62.49 18.95
N CYS A 12 -26.62 62.04 18.99
CA CYS A 12 -27.61 62.29 17.95
C CYS A 12 -28.15 63.72 18.04
N LEU A 13 -28.31 64.40 16.91
CA LEU A 13 -29.31 65.47 16.74
C LEU A 13 -29.69 65.60 15.26
N LEU A 14 -30.99 65.44 15.00
CA LEU A 14 -31.66 65.66 13.72
C LEU A 14 -31.59 67.14 13.30
N ALA A 15 -31.45 67.38 12.00
CA ALA A 15 -32.01 68.58 11.36
C ALA A 15 -32.42 68.26 9.92
N ALA A 16 -33.64 68.72 9.59
CA ALA A 16 -34.37 68.48 8.36
C ALA A 16 -33.74 69.15 7.13
N ALA A 17 -33.92 68.53 5.96
CA ALA A 17 -33.73 69.19 4.66
C ALA A 17 -34.81 68.72 3.68
N VAL A 18 -35.58 69.69 3.16
CA VAL A 18 -36.59 69.55 2.11
C VAL A 18 -35.96 69.89 0.76
N LEU A 19 -35.97 68.89 -0.13
CA LEU A 19 -36.11 68.87 -1.59
C LEU A 19 -35.51 70.00 -2.47
N GLN A 20 -34.56 69.63 -3.34
CA GLN A 20 -34.52 70.01 -4.76
C GLN A 20 -33.83 68.91 -5.62
N PRO A 21 -34.17 68.81 -6.93
CA PRO A 21 -34.18 67.55 -7.67
C PRO A 21 -32.83 67.24 -8.33
N TRP A 22 -32.35 66.00 -8.17
CA TRP A 22 -31.23 65.49 -8.94
C TRP A 22 -31.73 64.68 -10.13
N VAL A 23 -31.26 65.12 -11.29
CA VAL A 23 -31.44 64.57 -12.62
C VAL A 23 -31.26 63.06 -12.63
N VAL A 24 -32.27 62.36 -13.14
CA VAL A 24 -32.21 60.93 -13.48
C VAL A 24 -31.24 60.77 -14.65
N ALA A 25 -29.97 60.48 -14.36
CA ALA A 25 -29.08 59.90 -15.35
C ALA A 25 -29.41 58.41 -15.43
N ALA A 26 -30.18 58.03 -16.46
CA ALA A 26 -30.35 56.66 -16.85
C ALA A 26 -28.96 56.04 -17.12
N GLN A 27 -28.47 55.21 -16.19
CA GLN A 27 -27.37 54.31 -16.49
C GLN A 27 -27.88 53.30 -17.53
N ASN A 28 -27.44 53.50 -18.77
CA ASN A 28 -27.52 52.49 -19.81
C ASN A 28 -27.00 51.18 -19.25
N ASN A 29 -27.93 50.24 -18.98
CA ASN A 29 -27.64 48.83 -18.82
C ASN A 29 -26.87 48.39 -20.07
N LYS A 30 -25.53 48.33 -19.97
CA LYS A 30 -24.76 47.47 -20.85
C LYS A 30 -25.39 46.09 -20.67
N LYS A 31 -26.05 45.59 -21.72
CA LYS A 31 -26.43 44.17 -21.81
C LYS A 31 -25.15 43.39 -21.58
N ASN A 32 -24.94 42.91 -20.35
CA ASN A 32 -24.01 41.84 -20.11
C ASN A 32 -24.54 40.68 -20.94
N ASN A 33 -23.89 40.40 -22.07
CA ASN A 33 -24.08 39.15 -22.79
C ASN A 33 -23.66 38.05 -21.82
N LYS A 34 -24.60 37.54 -21.02
CA LYS A 34 -24.38 36.37 -20.16
C LYS A 34 -23.85 35.26 -21.09
N PRO A 35 -22.72 34.63 -20.77
CA PRO A 35 -22.21 33.50 -21.56
C PRO A 35 -23.32 32.47 -21.75
N ALA A 36 -23.39 31.84 -22.93
CA ALA A 36 -24.35 30.78 -23.17
C ALA A 36 -24.14 29.64 -22.16
N SER A 37 -25.23 29.09 -21.62
CA SER A 37 -25.13 28.00 -20.66
C SER A 37 -24.49 26.77 -21.31
N PRO A 38 -23.51 26.12 -20.67
CA PRO A 38 -22.90 24.88 -21.15
C PRO A 38 -23.90 23.73 -21.29
N VAL A 39 -24.96 23.72 -20.47
CA VAL A 39 -26.04 22.72 -20.51
C VAL A 39 -27.37 23.42 -20.35
N LEU A 40 -28.21 23.40 -21.39
CA LEU A 40 -29.53 23.98 -21.38
C LEU A 40 -30.59 22.89 -21.41
N VAL A 41 -31.56 22.99 -20.52
CA VAL A 41 -32.69 22.05 -20.41
C VAL A 41 -33.85 22.65 -21.18
N GLN A 42 -34.31 21.97 -22.22
CA GLN A 42 -35.49 22.38 -22.99
C GLN A 42 -36.78 22.05 -22.24
N LYS A 43 -37.90 22.68 -22.63
CA LYS A 43 -39.21 22.49 -21.99
C LYS A 43 -39.72 21.04 -22.01
N ASP A 44 -39.24 20.23 -22.96
CA ASP A 44 -39.54 18.81 -23.11
C ASP A 44 -38.58 17.90 -22.31
N GLY A 45 -37.67 18.47 -21.50
CA GLY A 45 -36.68 17.74 -20.71
C GLY A 45 -35.41 17.37 -21.48
N LYS A 46 -35.31 17.69 -22.77
CA LYS A 46 -34.13 17.41 -23.58
C LYS A 46 -32.95 18.29 -23.18
N LEU A 47 -31.77 17.68 -23.06
CA LEU A 47 -30.52 18.40 -22.77
C LEU A 47 -29.87 18.87 -24.08
N VAL A 48 -29.54 20.16 -24.15
CA VAL A 48 -28.77 20.78 -25.23
C VAL A 48 -27.44 21.24 -24.66
N TYR A 49 -26.35 20.91 -25.35
CA TYR A 49 -25.00 21.20 -24.90
C TYR A 49 -24.37 22.29 -25.75
N THR A 50 -23.75 23.27 -25.09
CA THR A 50 -22.93 24.27 -25.75
C THR A 50 -21.47 23.88 -25.59
N ALA A 51 -20.82 23.53 -26.71
CA ALA A 51 -19.38 23.31 -26.73
C ALA A 51 -18.63 24.65 -26.72
N ASP A 52 -17.43 24.66 -26.15
CA ASP A 52 -16.55 25.82 -26.21
C ASP A 52 -15.88 25.96 -27.60
N GLU A 53 -14.99 26.94 -27.75
CA GLU A 53 -14.30 27.22 -29.01
C GLU A 53 -13.43 26.07 -29.53
N LYS A 54 -13.02 25.15 -28.65
CA LYS A 54 -12.25 23.95 -29.01
C LYS A 54 -13.12 22.71 -29.18
N GLY A 55 -14.42 22.82 -28.92
CA GLY A 55 -15.37 21.72 -28.98
C GLY A 55 -15.56 20.99 -27.64
N ASP A 56 -14.93 21.44 -26.56
CA ASP A 56 -15.07 20.81 -25.24
C ASP A 56 -16.45 21.10 -24.66
N ARG A 57 -17.05 20.08 -24.01
CA ARG A 57 -18.36 20.21 -23.35
C ARG A 57 -18.44 19.39 -22.07
N VAL A 58 -19.49 19.63 -21.28
CA VAL A 58 -19.82 18.81 -20.11
C VAL A 58 -19.89 17.32 -20.51
N PRO A 59 -19.15 16.42 -19.84
CA PRO A 59 -19.19 15.00 -20.14
C PRO A 59 -20.58 14.37 -20.00
N ASP A 60 -20.84 13.32 -20.79
CA ASP A 60 -21.97 12.43 -20.64
C ASP A 60 -21.64 11.37 -19.58
N TYR A 61 -22.18 11.56 -18.38
CA TYR A 61 -21.96 10.69 -17.24
C TYR A 61 -22.86 9.46 -17.27
N SER A 62 -23.83 9.37 -18.19
CA SER A 62 -24.78 8.25 -18.25
C SER A 62 -24.17 6.90 -18.64
N TYR A 63 -22.87 6.87 -18.96
CA TYR A 63 -22.08 5.66 -19.22
C TYR A 63 -21.47 5.04 -17.95
N CYS A 64 -21.71 5.63 -16.78
CA CYS A 64 -21.28 5.06 -15.49
C CYS A 64 -22.15 3.88 -15.07
N GLY A 65 -21.58 2.98 -14.27
CA GLY A 65 -22.26 1.87 -13.61
C GLY A 65 -22.19 0.55 -14.36
N TYR A 66 -22.72 -0.49 -13.72
CA TYR A 66 -22.90 -1.84 -14.25
C TYR A 66 -23.45 -1.79 -15.68
N MET A 67 -22.75 -2.44 -16.62
CA MET A 67 -23.12 -2.49 -18.04
C MET A 67 -23.42 -1.10 -18.62
N ALA A 68 -22.66 -0.08 -18.19
CA ALA A 68 -22.84 1.31 -18.57
C ALA A 68 -24.28 1.82 -18.35
N SER A 69 -24.98 1.33 -17.33
CA SER A 69 -26.39 1.63 -17.03
C SER A 69 -27.40 1.27 -18.13
N GLU A 70 -27.03 0.44 -19.10
CA GLU A 70 -27.94 0.00 -20.17
C GLU A 70 -28.92 -1.08 -19.70
N ALA A 71 -28.48 -1.87 -18.72
CA ALA A 71 -29.23 -2.97 -18.13
C ALA A 71 -29.34 -2.81 -16.60
N PRO A 72 -30.44 -3.28 -15.98
CA PRO A 72 -30.53 -3.37 -14.53
C PRO A 72 -29.58 -4.46 -13.99
N ILE A 73 -29.20 -4.33 -12.72
CA ILE A 73 -28.44 -5.37 -12.01
C ILE A 73 -29.28 -6.66 -11.96
N PRO A 74 -28.75 -7.83 -12.36
CA PRO A 74 -29.51 -9.06 -12.47
C PRO A 74 -29.74 -9.76 -11.13
N ASP A 75 -30.86 -10.47 -11.01
CA ASP A 75 -31.11 -11.38 -9.89
C ASP A 75 -30.54 -12.77 -10.18
N ALA A 76 -29.29 -12.99 -9.74
CA ALA A 76 -28.64 -14.29 -9.89
C ALA A 76 -29.41 -15.41 -9.16
N ALA A 77 -29.56 -16.57 -9.82
CA ALA A 77 -30.18 -17.74 -9.21
C ALA A 77 -29.30 -18.31 -8.09
N VAL A 78 -29.90 -18.67 -6.96
CA VAL A 78 -29.19 -19.29 -5.83
C VAL A 78 -28.74 -20.71 -6.22
N LYS A 79 -27.45 -21.02 -6.04
CA LYS A 79 -26.84 -22.31 -6.42
C LYS A 79 -26.30 -23.11 -5.25
N VAL A 80 -26.05 -22.45 -4.12
CA VAL A 80 -25.64 -23.08 -2.87
C VAL A 80 -26.16 -22.26 -1.69
N PHE A 81 -26.60 -22.95 -0.64
CA PHE A 81 -27.01 -22.34 0.61
C PHE A 81 -25.98 -22.59 1.72
N VAL A 82 -25.65 -21.56 2.49
CA VAL A 82 -24.73 -21.68 3.63
C VAL A 82 -25.52 -21.42 4.92
N PRO A 83 -25.91 -22.45 5.69
CA PRO A 83 -26.55 -22.23 6.99
C PRO A 83 -25.55 -21.69 8.01
N VAL A 84 -26.05 -20.91 8.97
CA VAL A 84 -25.29 -20.45 10.13
C VAL A 84 -24.84 -21.65 10.96
N LYS A 85 -23.56 -21.64 11.38
CA LYS A 85 -23.01 -22.57 12.37
C LYS A 85 -22.11 -21.82 13.35
N PRO A 86 -21.97 -22.31 14.60
CA PRO A 86 -20.99 -21.76 15.54
C PRO A 86 -19.56 -21.86 15.00
N GLY A 87 -18.72 -20.87 15.33
CA GLY A 87 -17.31 -20.83 14.95
C GLY A 87 -17.02 -19.98 13.70
N ASP A 88 -15.78 -20.07 13.22
CA ASP A 88 -15.32 -19.31 12.06
C ASP A 88 -15.92 -19.86 10.74
N ALA A 89 -16.68 -19.02 10.06
CA ALA A 89 -17.35 -19.33 8.80
C ALA A 89 -16.48 -19.09 7.57
N THR A 90 -15.27 -18.53 7.71
CA THR A 90 -14.40 -18.15 6.58
C THR A 90 -14.26 -19.27 5.54
N VAL A 91 -13.82 -20.46 5.97
CA VAL A 91 -13.59 -21.59 5.06
C VAL A 91 -14.89 -22.11 4.44
N ARG A 92 -16.00 -22.08 5.19
CA ARG A 92 -17.32 -22.54 4.71
C ARG A 92 -17.86 -21.64 3.61
N ILE A 93 -17.79 -20.33 3.81
CA ILE A 93 -18.26 -19.35 2.81
C ILE A 93 -17.33 -19.36 1.59
N GLN A 94 -16.01 -19.45 1.79
CA GLN A 94 -15.07 -19.55 0.67
C GLN A 94 -15.31 -20.81 -0.16
N ALA A 95 -15.54 -21.97 0.46
CA ALA A 95 -15.84 -23.20 -0.27
C ALA A 95 -17.14 -23.09 -1.10
N ALA A 96 -18.14 -22.36 -0.61
CA ALA A 96 -19.37 -22.10 -1.37
C ALA A 96 -19.11 -21.17 -2.57
N LEU A 97 -18.29 -20.13 -2.41
CA LEU A 97 -17.86 -19.26 -3.51
C LEU A 97 -17.09 -20.05 -4.57
N ASP A 98 -16.14 -20.90 -4.15
CA ASP A 98 -15.34 -21.75 -5.02
C ASP A 98 -16.21 -22.78 -5.78
N TYR A 99 -17.23 -23.34 -5.11
CA TYR A 99 -18.20 -24.22 -5.75
C TYR A 99 -18.97 -23.50 -6.86
N VAL A 100 -19.53 -22.31 -6.59
CA VAL A 100 -20.26 -21.53 -7.59
C VAL A 100 -19.33 -21.10 -8.73
N ALA A 101 -18.08 -20.75 -8.42
CA ALA A 101 -17.07 -20.44 -9.43
C ALA A 101 -16.82 -21.61 -10.41
N GLY A 102 -17.03 -22.86 -9.98
CA GLY A 102 -16.92 -24.05 -10.81
C GLY A 102 -18.13 -24.38 -11.68
N LEU A 103 -19.25 -23.67 -11.53
CA LEU A 103 -20.48 -23.92 -12.31
C LEU A 103 -20.44 -23.27 -13.70
N PRO A 104 -21.18 -23.80 -14.69
CA PRO A 104 -21.35 -23.15 -15.98
C PRO A 104 -22.09 -21.82 -15.82
N ALA A 105 -21.67 -20.82 -16.59
CA ALA A 105 -22.36 -19.54 -16.67
C ALA A 105 -23.64 -19.65 -17.51
N ASP A 106 -24.64 -18.82 -17.19
CA ASP A 106 -25.82 -18.62 -18.01
C ASP A 106 -25.54 -17.70 -19.22
N LYS A 107 -26.57 -17.37 -20.00
CA LYS A 107 -26.48 -16.51 -21.18
C LYS A 107 -25.98 -15.09 -20.90
N ASN A 108 -26.05 -14.63 -19.65
CA ASN A 108 -25.60 -13.32 -19.21
C ASN A 108 -24.22 -13.38 -18.54
N GLY A 109 -23.56 -14.55 -18.53
CA GLY A 109 -22.27 -14.74 -17.87
C GLY A 109 -22.36 -15.04 -16.36
N ILE A 110 -23.56 -15.25 -15.81
CA ILE A 110 -23.77 -15.48 -14.37
C ILE A 110 -23.74 -16.98 -14.07
N LYS A 111 -22.87 -17.41 -13.15
CA LYS A 111 -22.80 -18.79 -12.64
C LYS A 111 -23.81 -19.02 -11.53
N GLY A 112 -24.03 -18.01 -10.69
CA GLY A 112 -25.09 -17.99 -9.68
C GLY A 112 -24.70 -17.31 -8.39
N ALA A 113 -25.59 -17.40 -7.39
CA ALA A 113 -25.42 -16.82 -6.08
C ALA A 113 -25.12 -17.88 -5.00
N VAL A 114 -24.18 -17.55 -4.13
CA VAL A 114 -24.04 -18.13 -2.78
C VAL A 114 -25.01 -17.39 -1.87
N LEU A 115 -26.02 -18.09 -1.34
CA LEU A 115 -26.95 -17.51 -0.37
C LEU A 115 -26.52 -17.87 1.05
N LEU A 116 -26.27 -16.84 1.85
CA LEU A 116 -26.11 -16.94 3.30
C LEU A 116 -27.49 -16.81 3.96
N GLY A 117 -27.81 -17.75 4.85
CA GLY A 117 -29.02 -17.69 5.66
C GLY A 117 -29.05 -16.52 6.63
N LYS A 118 -30.21 -16.29 7.26
CA LYS A 118 -30.34 -15.29 8.33
C LYS A 118 -29.52 -15.68 9.55
N GLY A 119 -28.93 -14.69 10.20
CA GLY A 119 -28.14 -14.82 11.41
C GLY A 119 -26.72 -14.30 11.28
N ILE A 120 -25.89 -14.64 12.27
CA ILE A 120 -24.56 -14.07 12.48
C ILE A 120 -23.48 -15.08 12.06
N TYR A 121 -22.60 -14.68 11.15
CA TYR A 121 -21.43 -15.44 10.73
C TYR A 121 -20.17 -14.74 11.24
N GLN A 122 -19.37 -15.43 12.05
CA GLN A 122 -18.04 -14.93 12.40
C GLN A 122 -17.08 -15.23 11.25
N VAL A 123 -16.38 -14.22 10.75
CA VAL A 123 -15.40 -14.34 9.67
C VAL A 123 -14.06 -13.84 10.20
N LYS A 124 -13.14 -14.76 10.48
CA LYS A 124 -11.79 -14.42 10.98
C LYS A 124 -10.77 -14.17 9.88
N GLY A 125 -10.98 -14.65 8.66
CA GLY A 125 -10.13 -14.37 7.50
C GLY A 125 -10.80 -13.44 6.50
N SER A 126 -10.42 -13.56 5.24
CA SER A 126 -10.96 -12.78 4.12
C SER A 126 -11.68 -13.68 3.12
N LEU A 127 -12.78 -13.20 2.54
CA LEU A 127 -13.52 -13.87 1.46
C LEU A 127 -13.04 -13.35 0.11
N LYS A 128 -12.76 -14.25 -0.83
CA LYS A 128 -12.17 -13.91 -2.14
C LYS A 128 -13.09 -14.39 -3.27
N ILE A 129 -13.49 -13.47 -4.15
CA ILE A 129 -14.22 -13.76 -5.38
C ILE A 129 -13.27 -13.51 -6.54
N LYS A 130 -12.82 -14.60 -7.17
CA LYS A 130 -11.76 -14.59 -8.21
C LYS A 130 -12.25 -15.06 -9.58
N SER A 131 -13.55 -15.17 -9.77
CA SER A 131 -14.13 -15.72 -11.00
C SER A 131 -15.37 -14.94 -11.41
N SER A 132 -15.55 -14.78 -12.71
CA SER A 132 -16.73 -14.14 -13.28
C SER A 132 -18.02 -14.89 -12.93
N GLY A 133 -19.13 -14.15 -12.85
CA GLY A 133 -20.48 -14.69 -12.69
C GLY A 133 -20.84 -15.13 -11.27
N VAL A 134 -20.03 -14.82 -10.26
CA VAL A 134 -20.23 -15.26 -8.88
C VAL A 134 -20.82 -14.12 -8.04
N VAL A 135 -21.91 -14.40 -7.33
CA VAL A 135 -22.58 -13.44 -6.44
C VAL A 135 -22.55 -13.94 -5.00
N LEU A 136 -22.13 -13.09 -4.05
CA LEU A 136 -22.30 -13.31 -2.62
C LEU A 136 -23.55 -12.58 -2.14
N ARG A 137 -24.56 -13.32 -1.68
CA ARG A 137 -25.87 -12.80 -1.27
C ARG A 137 -26.18 -13.14 0.18
N GLY A 138 -26.59 -12.15 0.95
CA GLY A 138 -27.22 -12.34 2.26
C GLY A 138 -28.75 -12.36 2.21
N SER A 139 -29.36 -12.42 3.38
CA SER A 139 -30.81 -12.47 3.59
C SER A 139 -31.38 -11.18 4.23
N GLY A 140 -30.66 -10.06 4.13
CA GLY A 140 -31.06 -8.74 4.64
C GLY A 140 -29.88 -7.94 5.18
N MET A 141 -29.89 -6.62 5.00
CA MET A 141 -28.87 -5.68 5.53
C MET A 141 -29.17 -5.12 6.93
N THR A 142 -30.07 -5.75 7.67
CA THR A 142 -30.43 -5.40 9.05
C THR A 142 -29.97 -6.49 10.02
N GLU A 143 -30.07 -6.21 11.32
CA GLU A 143 -29.82 -7.16 12.41
C GLU A 143 -30.63 -8.47 12.29
N SER A 144 -31.82 -8.42 11.68
CA SER A 144 -32.67 -9.60 11.47
C SER A 144 -32.38 -10.35 10.16
N GLY A 145 -31.45 -9.83 9.35
CA GLY A 145 -30.98 -10.40 8.09
C GLY A 145 -29.74 -11.27 8.25
N THR A 146 -28.76 -11.09 7.37
CA THR A 146 -27.46 -11.78 7.44
C THR A 146 -26.39 -10.79 7.87
N MET A 147 -25.74 -11.09 8.99
CA MET A 147 -24.60 -10.31 9.49
C MET A 147 -23.30 -11.09 9.34
N LEU A 148 -22.30 -10.46 8.72
CA LEU A 148 -20.91 -10.90 8.80
C LEU A 148 -20.19 -10.08 9.86
N ILE A 149 -19.80 -10.73 10.95
CA ILE A 149 -18.95 -10.15 11.99
C ILE A 149 -17.50 -10.48 11.66
N CYS A 150 -16.71 -9.46 11.39
CA CYS A 150 -15.29 -9.59 11.10
C CYS A 150 -14.53 -9.66 12.42
N ALA A 151 -14.30 -10.88 12.92
CA ALA A 151 -13.76 -11.14 14.25
C ALA A 151 -12.22 -11.31 14.28
N GLY A 152 -11.53 -10.96 13.19
CA GLY A 152 -10.07 -11.02 13.12
C GLY A 152 -9.43 -9.66 13.42
N THR A 153 -8.27 -9.68 14.08
CA THR A 153 -7.49 -8.48 14.44
C THR A 153 -6.49 -8.04 13.36
N ASP A 154 -6.51 -8.69 12.20
CA ASP A 154 -5.75 -8.28 11.02
C ASP A 154 -6.48 -7.14 10.28
N ARG A 155 -5.71 -6.30 9.58
CA ARG A 155 -6.13 -5.14 8.79
C ARG A 155 -6.59 -5.50 7.37
N GLU A 156 -6.74 -6.79 7.07
CA GLU A 156 -7.17 -7.27 5.76
C GLU A 156 -8.55 -6.76 5.33
N THR A 157 -8.82 -6.78 4.03
CA THR A 157 -10.15 -6.54 3.47
C THR A 157 -11.08 -7.74 3.73
N LEU A 158 -12.30 -7.53 4.22
CA LEU A 158 -13.26 -8.62 4.44
C LEU A 158 -13.63 -9.35 3.14
N ILE A 159 -14.06 -8.64 2.10
CA ILE A 159 -14.48 -9.22 0.81
C ILE A 159 -13.63 -8.61 -0.31
N ASN A 160 -12.86 -9.46 -0.99
CA ASN A 160 -12.02 -9.07 -2.12
C ASN A 160 -12.62 -9.61 -3.42
N VAL A 161 -13.13 -8.71 -4.26
CA VAL A 161 -13.45 -9.02 -5.66
C VAL A 161 -12.19 -8.71 -6.47
N ALA A 162 -11.45 -9.75 -6.82
CA ALA A 162 -10.12 -9.60 -7.41
C ALA A 162 -9.89 -10.61 -8.52
N GLY A 163 -9.94 -10.15 -9.77
CA GLY A 163 -9.41 -10.87 -10.91
C GLY A 163 -7.87 -10.86 -10.92
N LYS A 164 -7.29 -11.40 -11.99
CA LYS A 164 -5.83 -11.38 -12.21
C LYS A 164 -5.45 -10.22 -13.11
N ASN A 165 -4.39 -9.51 -12.76
CA ASN A 165 -3.80 -8.48 -13.62
C ASN A 165 -2.80 -9.11 -14.60
N ASP A 166 -3.30 -9.74 -15.66
CA ASP A 166 -2.51 -10.25 -16.79
C ASP A 166 -2.85 -9.52 -18.09
N LEU A 167 -3.15 -8.23 -17.97
CA LEU A 167 -3.31 -7.31 -19.09
C LEU A 167 -2.08 -7.36 -20.01
N ALA A 168 -2.30 -7.69 -21.27
CA ALA A 168 -1.31 -7.68 -22.33
C ALA A 168 -1.74 -6.67 -23.40
N ALA A 169 -1.06 -5.52 -23.45
CA ALA A 169 -1.31 -4.49 -24.45
C ALA A 169 -0.33 -4.61 -25.63
N GLU A 170 -0.84 -4.37 -26.83
CA GLU A 170 -0.05 -4.24 -28.06
C GLU A 170 0.66 -2.88 -28.13
N ALA A 171 1.44 -2.67 -29.19
CA ALA A 171 2.10 -1.41 -29.43
C ALA A 171 1.10 -0.25 -29.62
N ASP A 172 1.46 0.91 -29.11
CA ASP A 172 0.66 2.13 -29.22
C ASP A 172 0.51 2.58 -30.69
N VAL A 173 -0.73 2.86 -31.10
CA VAL A 173 -1.11 3.50 -32.36
C VAL A 173 -1.44 4.96 -32.09
N LYS A 174 -0.82 5.87 -32.84
CA LYS A 174 -0.99 7.32 -32.64
C LYS A 174 -2.35 7.82 -33.14
N ILE A 175 -3.00 8.66 -32.34
CA ILE A 175 -4.14 9.48 -32.75
C ILE A 175 -3.63 10.69 -33.54
N THR A 176 -4.21 10.95 -34.71
CA THR A 176 -3.70 11.94 -35.68
C THR A 176 -4.38 13.30 -35.58
N ASP A 177 -5.52 13.41 -34.90
CA ASP A 177 -6.17 14.69 -34.67
C ASP A 177 -5.24 15.64 -33.90
N THR A 178 -5.24 16.91 -34.32
CA THR A 178 -4.50 17.96 -33.58
C THR A 178 -5.10 18.18 -32.19
N TYR A 179 -6.43 18.08 -32.11
CA TYR A 179 -7.22 18.21 -30.89
C TYR A 179 -8.39 17.23 -30.92
N VAL A 180 -8.54 16.39 -29.89
CA VAL A 180 -9.74 15.58 -29.63
C VAL A 180 -10.45 16.17 -28.42
N PRO A 181 -11.66 16.74 -28.58
CA PRO A 181 -12.37 17.41 -27.49
C PRO A 181 -12.80 16.51 -26.34
N VAL A 182 -12.98 17.10 -25.16
CA VAL A 182 -13.70 16.51 -24.01
C VAL A 182 -15.08 16.07 -24.46
N ASN A 183 -15.49 14.87 -24.01
CA ASN A 183 -16.70 14.18 -24.43
C ASN A 183 -16.68 13.57 -25.85
N SER A 184 -15.54 13.56 -26.54
CA SER A 184 -15.46 12.87 -27.84
C SER A 184 -15.56 11.36 -27.67
N ILE A 185 -16.31 10.72 -28.58
CA ILE A 185 -16.36 9.26 -28.75
C ILE A 185 -15.73 8.82 -30.07
N SER A 186 -15.13 9.74 -30.82
CA SER A 186 -14.51 9.43 -32.11
C SER A 186 -13.27 10.28 -32.36
N PHE A 187 -12.29 9.68 -33.03
CA PHE A 187 -11.01 10.27 -33.42
C PHE A 187 -10.36 9.45 -34.56
N HIS A 188 -9.35 10.02 -35.20
CA HIS A 188 -8.59 9.44 -36.30
C HIS A 188 -7.28 8.83 -35.81
N VAL A 189 -6.89 7.69 -36.38
CA VAL A 189 -5.60 7.03 -36.11
C VAL A 189 -4.76 6.91 -37.37
N VAL A 190 -3.45 6.75 -37.20
CA VAL A 190 -2.52 6.66 -38.35
C VAL A 190 -2.82 5.47 -39.27
N ALA A 191 -3.22 4.33 -38.71
CA ALA A 191 -3.67 3.16 -39.45
C ALA A 191 -4.63 2.31 -38.59
N ALA A 192 -5.86 2.14 -39.06
CA ALA A 192 -6.88 1.33 -38.37
C ALA A 192 -7.02 -0.10 -38.90
N GLY A 193 -6.24 -0.51 -39.92
CA GLY A 193 -6.48 -1.74 -40.69
C GLY A 193 -6.47 -3.06 -39.91
N SER A 194 -5.87 -3.11 -38.72
CA SER A 194 -5.89 -4.28 -37.82
C SER A 194 -6.94 -4.21 -36.71
N LEU A 195 -7.67 -3.09 -36.60
CA LEU A 195 -8.69 -2.83 -35.59
C LEU A 195 -10.08 -3.14 -36.13
N LYS A 196 -10.97 -3.61 -35.26
CA LYS A 196 -12.38 -3.85 -35.60
C LYS A 196 -13.31 -3.51 -34.43
N ALA A 197 -14.60 -3.36 -34.73
CA ALA A 197 -15.61 -3.28 -33.69
C ALA A 197 -15.56 -4.51 -32.77
N GLY A 198 -15.68 -4.29 -31.47
CA GLY A 198 -15.52 -5.28 -30.41
C GLY A 198 -14.09 -5.41 -29.87
N ASP A 199 -13.08 -4.81 -30.51
CA ASP A 199 -11.73 -4.80 -29.93
C ASP A 199 -11.68 -3.91 -28.68
N HIS A 200 -11.02 -4.42 -27.64
CA HIS A 200 -10.72 -3.67 -26.43
C HIS A 200 -9.44 -2.84 -26.61
N ILE A 201 -9.49 -1.57 -26.24
CA ILE A 201 -8.38 -0.63 -26.35
C ILE A 201 -8.17 0.17 -25.08
N LEU A 202 -6.90 0.51 -24.82
CA LEU A 202 -6.51 1.56 -23.87
C LEU A 202 -6.31 2.85 -24.65
N VAL A 203 -7.12 3.88 -24.39
CA VAL A 203 -6.85 5.24 -24.88
C VAL A 203 -5.96 5.93 -23.85
N LYS A 204 -4.77 6.39 -24.25
CA LYS A 204 -3.77 6.96 -23.35
C LYS A 204 -3.53 8.43 -23.66
N ARG A 205 -3.55 9.25 -22.62
CA ARG A 205 -3.09 10.64 -22.63
C ARG A 205 -1.78 10.74 -21.85
N PRO A 206 -0.68 11.21 -22.46
CA PRO A 206 0.58 11.40 -21.77
C PRO A 206 0.57 12.63 -20.87
N SER A 207 1.39 12.61 -19.82
CA SER A 207 1.73 13.75 -18.96
C SER A 207 3.09 14.32 -19.37
N THR A 208 3.12 15.21 -20.35
CA THR A 208 4.38 15.79 -20.86
C THR A 208 4.88 16.93 -19.98
N ALA A 209 6.16 17.28 -20.09
CA ALA A 209 6.74 18.43 -19.39
C ALA A 209 6.02 19.74 -19.74
N ALA A 210 5.65 19.93 -21.01
CA ALA A 210 4.90 21.12 -21.46
C ALA A 210 3.55 21.24 -20.77
N TRP A 211 2.85 20.13 -20.56
CA TRP A 211 1.57 20.12 -19.86
C TRP A 211 1.73 20.38 -18.35
N ILE A 212 2.73 19.77 -17.72
CA ILE A 212 3.04 20.02 -16.31
C ILE A 212 3.37 21.50 -16.08
N ASN A 213 4.16 22.11 -16.97
CA ASN A 213 4.47 23.54 -16.92
C ASN A 213 3.22 24.42 -17.11
N LEU A 214 2.28 24.04 -17.99
CA LEU A 214 1.01 24.75 -18.15
C LEU A 214 0.22 24.78 -16.83
N LEU A 215 0.24 23.66 -16.11
CA LEU A 215 -0.50 23.49 -14.86
C LEU A 215 0.16 24.17 -13.66
N GLY A 216 1.46 24.47 -13.74
CA GLY A 216 2.25 24.99 -12.62
C GLY A 216 2.43 23.96 -11.51
N THR A 217 2.59 22.68 -11.86
CA THR A 217 2.70 21.56 -10.89
C THR A 217 4.10 20.95 -10.84
N GLU A 218 5.09 21.52 -11.53
CA GLU A 218 6.49 21.09 -11.50
C GLU A 218 7.15 21.32 -10.12
N THR A 219 6.64 22.30 -9.36
CA THR A 219 6.99 22.60 -7.97
C THR A 219 5.77 23.16 -7.23
N PHE A 220 5.79 23.11 -5.90
CA PHE A 220 4.73 23.68 -5.05
C PHE A 220 5.27 24.76 -4.10
N GLY A 221 6.40 25.38 -4.45
CA GLY A 221 7.06 26.42 -3.65
C GLY A 221 8.31 25.94 -2.91
N GLY A 222 8.90 26.85 -2.12
CA GLY A 222 10.09 26.58 -1.30
C GLY A 222 11.40 26.29 -2.08
N GLY A 223 11.39 26.41 -3.41
CA GLY A 223 12.54 26.05 -4.25
C GLY A 223 12.78 24.54 -4.34
N LEU A 224 11.80 23.72 -3.95
CA LEU A 224 11.89 22.26 -3.93
C LEU A 224 10.94 21.64 -4.98
N SER A 225 11.44 20.64 -5.69
CA SER A 225 10.70 19.94 -6.76
C SER A 225 10.42 18.47 -6.46
N ALA A 226 10.72 18.00 -5.24
CA ALA A 226 10.64 16.59 -4.88
C ALA A 226 9.20 16.04 -4.97
N LEU A 227 8.20 16.84 -4.59
CA LEU A 227 6.78 16.49 -4.68
C LEU A 227 6.13 16.92 -6.00
N GLY A 228 6.77 17.79 -6.76
CA GLY A 228 6.22 18.28 -8.03
C GLY A 228 6.11 17.18 -9.10
N TRP A 229 5.12 17.29 -9.96
CA TRP A 229 4.81 16.31 -11.00
C TRP A 229 5.99 16.12 -11.96
N LYS A 230 6.13 14.90 -12.51
CA LYS A 230 7.19 14.52 -13.45
C LYS A 230 6.59 13.95 -14.72
N PRO A 231 7.25 14.14 -15.88
CA PRO A 231 6.74 13.61 -17.13
C PRO A 231 6.54 12.09 -17.08
N GLY A 232 5.35 11.65 -17.46
CA GLY A 232 4.96 10.23 -17.48
C GLY A 232 4.33 9.71 -16.18
N ASP A 233 4.37 10.46 -15.08
CA ASP A 233 3.85 9.99 -13.77
C ASP A 233 2.33 10.17 -13.64
N HIS A 234 1.71 11.05 -14.43
CA HIS A 234 0.28 11.41 -14.38
C HIS A 234 -0.44 11.12 -15.71
N ASN A 235 -0.08 10.03 -16.37
CA ASN A 235 -0.79 9.60 -17.58
C ASN A 235 -2.23 9.19 -17.24
N ILE A 236 -3.19 9.57 -18.09
CA ILE A 236 -4.58 9.12 -17.98
C ILE A 236 -4.79 8.00 -18.98
N THR A 237 -5.41 6.91 -18.54
CA THR A 237 -5.70 5.76 -19.40
C THR A 237 -7.17 5.39 -19.29
N TRP A 238 -7.91 5.44 -20.39
CA TRP A 238 -9.28 4.98 -20.47
C TRP A 238 -9.35 3.59 -21.10
N ASP A 239 -10.10 2.71 -20.46
CA ASP A 239 -10.47 1.40 -20.97
C ASP A 239 -11.76 1.52 -21.80
N ARG A 240 -11.68 1.18 -23.10
CA ARG A 240 -12.75 1.39 -24.07
C ARG A 240 -12.92 0.21 -25.01
N VAL A 241 -14.11 0.09 -25.58
CA VAL A 241 -14.43 -0.86 -26.65
C VAL A 241 -14.66 -0.09 -27.94
N ILE A 242 -14.05 -0.55 -29.03
CA ILE A 242 -14.33 0.01 -30.36
C ILE A 242 -15.75 -0.41 -30.77
N THR A 243 -16.62 0.55 -31.07
CA THR A 243 -17.99 0.30 -31.54
C THR A 243 -18.12 0.39 -33.06
N LYS A 244 -17.24 1.18 -33.72
CA LYS A 244 -17.21 1.32 -35.17
C LYS A 244 -15.81 1.66 -35.66
N VAL A 245 -15.43 1.12 -36.83
CA VAL A 245 -14.25 1.52 -37.61
C VAL A 245 -14.72 1.97 -39.00
N ASP A 246 -14.35 3.18 -39.40
CA ASP A 246 -14.70 3.78 -40.69
C ASP A 246 -13.46 4.43 -41.33
N GLY A 247 -12.80 3.71 -42.24
CA GLY A 247 -11.46 4.08 -42.69
C GLY A 247 -10.48 4.12 -41.51
N ASN A 248 -9.90 5.30 -41.26
CA ASN A 248 -9.01 5.55 -40.11
C ASN A 248 -9.72 6.19 -38.90
N THR A 249 -11.04 6.37 -38.97
CA THR A 249 -11.85 6.91 -37.88
C THR A 249 -12.31 5.77 -36.96
N ILE A 250 -12.00 5.91 -35.68
CA ILE A 250 -12.41 4.98 -34.62
C ILE A 250 -13.57 5.63 -33.85
N THR A 251 -14.58 4.84 -33.52
CA THR A 251 -15.63 5.22 -32.55
C THR A 251 -15.56 4.28 -31.34
N ILE A 252 -15.65 4.83 -30.13
CA ILE A 252 -15.58 4.10 -28.86
C ILE A 252 -16.92 4.09 -28.13
N ASP A 253 -17.05 3.21 -27.14
CA ASP A 253 -18.27 2.95 -26.37
C ASP A 253 -18.65 4.04 -25.35
N ALA A 254 -17.67 4.78 -24.83
CA ALA A 254 -17.89 5.85 -23.86
C ALA A 254 -16.94 7.04 -24.09
N PRO A 255 -17.34 8.27 -23.76
CA PRO A 255 -16.54 9.46 -24.03
C PRO A 255 -15.20 9.48 -23.28
N ILE A 256 -14.19 10.13 -23.85
CA ILE A 256 -13.01 10.57 -23.10
C ILE A 256 -13.33 11.83 -22.29
N THR A 257 -12.71 11.97 -21.12
CA THR A 257 -13.03 13.06 -20.16
C THR A 257 -11.92 14.10 -19.99
N THR A 258 -10.81 13.94 -20.70
CA THR A 258 -9.79 14.98 -20.87
C THR A 258 -9.42 15.05 -22.34
N ALA A 259 -9.30 16.25 -22.88
CA ALA A 259 -8.92 16.45 -24.28
C ALA A 259 -7.53 15.88 -24.58
N LEU A 260 -7.35 15.43 -25.83
CA LEU A 260 -6.07 15.01 -26.38
C LEU A 260 -5.56 16.11 -27.31
N ASP A 261 -4.49 16.79 -26.90
CA ASP A 261 -3.94 17.95 -27.62
C ASP A 261 -2.49 17.66 -27.99
N THR A 262 -2.16 17.77 -29.28
CA THR A 262 -0.79 17.55 -29.78
C THR A 262 0.24 18.49 -29.18
N ALA A 263 -0.14 19.67 -28.70
CA ALA A 263 0.73 20.58 -27.94
C ALA A 263 1.27 19.94 -26.64
N TYR A 264 0.55 18.95 -26.11
CA TYR A 264 0.86 18.25 -24.87
C TYR A 264 1.15 16.76 -25.07
N GLY A 265 1.40 16.33 -26.33
CA GLY A 265 1.75 14.96 -26.70
C GLY A 265 0.64 14.19 -27.42
N GLY A 266 -0.56 14.75 -27.55
CA GLY A 266 -1.69 14.12 -28.23
C GLY A 266 -2.24 12.94 -27.44
N GLY A 267 -2.49 11.83 -28.13
CA GLY A 267 -2.89 10.56 -27.50
C GLY A 267 -2.56 9.35 -28.36
N THR A 268 -2.61 8.19 -27.73
CA THR A 268 -2.41 6.90 -28.37
C THR A 268 -3.54 5.94 -28.02
N ILE A 269 -3.72 4.91 -28.83
CA ILE A 269 -4.53 3.75 -28.47
C ILE A 269 -3.66 2.50 -28.49
N ALA A 270 -3.92 1.55 -27.61
CA ALA A 270 -3.31 0.23 -27.66
C ALA A 270 -4.40 -0.83 -27.50
N ARG A 271 -4.51 -1.73 -28.49
CA ARG A 271 -5.36 -2.91 -28.35
C ARG A 271 -4.81 -3.82 -27.26
N TYR A 272 -5.67 -4.47 -26.49
CA TYR A 272 -5.22 -5.34 -25.41
C TYR A 272 -6.06 -6.60 -25.24
N GLN A 273 -5.50 -7.59 -24.55
CA GLN A 273 -6.18 -8.75 -23.99
C GLN A 273 -6.02 -8.75 -22.47
N TRP A 274 -7.04 -9.21 -21.75
CA TRP A 274 -7.04 -9.22 -20.28
C TRP A 274 -7.88 -10.39 -19.75
N ASP A 275 -7.42 -11.61 -20.04
CA ASP A 275 -8.17 -12.84 -19.77
C ASP A 275 -8.48 -13.07 -18.27
N GLY A 276 -7.61 -12.57 -17.39
CA GLY A 276 -7.78 -12.64 -15.94
C GLY A 276 -8.76 -11.63 -15.36
N ARG A 277 -9.26 -10.66 -16.13
CA ARG A 277 -10.24 -9.70 -15.65
C ARG A 277 -11.61 -10.35 -15.52
N ILE A 278 -12.15 -10.34 -14.31
CA ILE A 278 -13.44 -10.98 -14.03
C ILE A 278 -14.60 -10.01 -14.28
N ASN A 279 -15.80 -10.54 -14.49
CA ASN A 279 -16.99 -9.71 -14.68
C ASN A 279 -18.25 -10.36 -14.12
N GLN A 280 -19.35 -9.60 -14.06
CA GLN A 280 -20.64 -10.12 -13.59
C GLN A 280 -20.57 -10.62 -12.14
N VAL A 281 -19.97 -9.81 -11.25
CA VAL A 281 -19.72 -10.15 -9.84
C VAL A 281 -20.51 -9.24 -8.91
N GLY A 282 -21.17 -9.81 -7.91
CA GLY A 282 -22.04 -9.08 -6.99
C GLY A 282 -21.78 -9.36 -5.51
N VAL A 283 -21.94 -8.34 -4.68
CA VAL A 283 -22.06 -8.46 -3.21
C VAL A 283 -23.33 -7.75 -2.77
N GLU A 284 -24.27 -8.46 -2.15
CA GLU A 284 -25.59 -7.88 -1.92
C GLU A 284 -26.32 -8.40 -0.68
N ASN A 285 -27.20 -7.54 -0.15
CA ASN A 285 -28.18 -7.89 0.88
C ASN A 285 -27.57 -8.33 2.23
N LEU A 286 -26.57 -7.59 2.72
CA LEU A 286 -25.73 -7.96 3.88
C LEU A 286 -25.56 -6.81 4.88
N LEU A 287 -25.42 -7.16 6.16
CA LEU A 287 -24.85 -6.28 7.17
C LEU A 287 -23.42 -6.74 7.47
N LEU A 288 -22.44 -5.85 7.29
CA LEU A 288 -21.02 -6.11 7.54
C LEU A 288 -20.57 -5.28 8.74
N ARG A 289 -19.99 -5.92 9.75
CA ARG A 289 -19.54 -5.25 10.98
C ARG A 289 -18.12 -5.69 11.33
N SER A 290 -17.21 -4.74 11.49
CA SER A 290 -15.89 -5.04 12.09
C SER A 290 -16.02 -5.11 13.61
N GLU A 291 -15.44 -6.13 14.23
CA GLU A 291 -15.14 -6.06 15.67
C GLU A 291 -13.94 -5.14 15.89
N TYR A 292 -13.85 -4.55 17.08
CA TYR A 292 -12.74 -3.69 17.49
C TYR A 292 -12.61 -3.72 19.02
N ASN A 293 -11.47 -3.27 19.53
CA ASN A 293 -11.23 -3.12 20.95
C ASN A 293 -11.99 -1.90 21.51
N LYS A 294 -13.10 -2.15 22.21
CA LYS A 294 -13.93 -1.09 22.82
C LYS A 294 -13.22 -0.24 23.89
N THR A 295 -12.07 -0.67 24.40
CA THR A 295 -11.26 0.13 25.34
C THR A 295 -10.41 1.19 24.63
N ASN A 296 -10.24 1.07 23.31
CA ASN A 296 -9.59 2.05 22.46
C ASN A 296 -10.58 2.58 21.40
N PRO A 297 -11.14 3.80 21.55
CA PRO A 297 -12.08 4.36 20.57
C PRO A 297 -11.44 4.70 19.22
N LYS A 298 -10.10 4.61 19.12
CA LYS A 298 -9.33 4.78 17.89
C LYS A 298 -8.56 3.51 17.53
N ASP A 299 -9.14 2.35 17.83
CA ASP A 299 -8.53 1.06 17.48
C ASP A 299 -8.30 0.95 15.97
N GLU A 300 -7.21 0.26 15.58
CA GLU A 300 -6.83 0.01 14.18
C GLU A 300 -6.35 -1.43 13.96
N ASP A 301 -6.34 -2.26 15.01
CA ASP A 301 -6.03 -3.68 14.95
C ASP A 301 -7.32 -4.50 14.70
N HIS A 302 -8.02 -4.10 13.64
CA HIS A 302 -9.24 -4.74 13.11
C HIS A 302 -9.40 -4.45 11.61
N ARG A 303 -10.54 -4.80 11.00
CA ARG A 303 -10.72 -4.65 9.55
C ARG A 303 -10.78 -3.21 9.08
N TRP A 304 -10.00 -2.94 8.05
CA TRP A 304 -9.92 -1.65 7.40
C TRP A 304 -10.90 -1.52 6.24
N MET A 305 -10.86 -2.44 5.28
CA MET A 305 -11.76 -2.41 4.12
C MET A 305 -12.85 -3.46 4.27
N ALA A 306 -14.11 -3.09 3.97
CA ALA A 306 -15.18 -4.07 3.89
C ALA A 306 -15.18 -4.77 2.52
N ILE A 307 -15.19 -3.99 1.44
CA ILE A 307 -15.21 -4.52 0.06
C ILE A 307 -14.18 -3.77 -0.79
N THR A 308 -13.27 -4.52 -1.43
CA THR A 308 -12.41 -4.01 -2.51
C THR A 308 -12.77 -4.67 -3.84
N ILE A 309 -12.68 -3.90 -4.93
CA ILE A 309 -12.96 -4.37 -6.29
C ILE A 309 -11.78 -4.00 -7.19
N GLU A 310 -11.07 -5.00 -7.70
CA GLU A 310 -9.88 -4.87 -8.55
C GLU A 310 -9.89 -5.90 -9.69
N ASN A 311 -9.34 -5.54 -10.86
CA ASN A 311 -9.28 -6.39 -12.05
C ASN A 311 -10.65 -6.98 -12.40
N ALA A 312 -11.69 -6.15 -12.32
CA ALA A 312 -13.07 -6.55 -12.54
C ALA A 312 -13.83 -5.54 -13.42
N SER A 313 -14.81 -5.99 -14.18
CA SER A 313 -15.78 -5.12 -14.83
C SER A 313 -17.22 -5.57 -14.57
N ASP A 314 -18.20 -4.68 -14.76
CA ASP A 314 -19.61 -5.05 -14.69
C ASP A 314 -19.95 -5.72 -13.34
N ALA A 315 -19.54 -5.06 -12.26
CA ALA A 315 -19.69 -5.53 -10.89
C ALA A 315 -20.63 -4.62 -10.09
N TRP A 316 -21.18 -5.14 -9.00
CA TRP A 316 -22.07 -4.36 -8.14
C TRP A 316 -21.96 -4.66 -6.65
N VAL A 317 -22.28 -3.64 -5.86
CA VAL A 317 -22.57 -3.74 -4.43
C VAL A 317 -23.94 -3.12 -4.20
N ARG A 318 -24.93 -3.88 -3.71
CA ARG A 318 -26.28 -3.32 -3.49
C ARG A 318 -26.93 -3.76 -2.18
N GLN A 319 -27.62 -2.84 -1.52
CA GLN A 319 -28.31 -3.09 -0.25
C GLN A 319 -27.35 -3.70 0.79
N VAL A 320 -26.27 -2.98 1.10
CA VAL A 320 -25.28 -3.38 2.10
C VAL A 320 -25.13 -2.29 3.16
N ALA A 321 -25.14 -2.71 4.43
CA ALA A 321 -24.86 -1.86 5.56
C ALA A 321 -23.47 -2.19 6.12
N PHE A 322 -22.71 -1.16 6.50
CA PHE A 322 -21.33 -1.25 6.96
C PHE A 322 -21.17 -0.56 8.31
N GLU A 323 -20.50 -1.21 9.25
CA GLU A 323 -20.26 -0.67 10.59
C GLU A 323 -18.83 -0.93 11.09
N HIS A 324 -18.26 0.09 11.73
CA HIS A 324 -16.96 0.04 12.45
C HIS A 324 -15.70 -0.22 11.62
N PHE A 325 -15.75 -0.20 10.30
CA PHE A 325 -14.53 -0.35 9.48
C PHE A 325 -13.60 0.86 9.62
N ALA A 326 -12.29 0.63 9.68
CA ALA A 326 -11.29 1.69 9.86
C ALA A 326 -11.03 2.52 8.59
N GLY A 327 -11.22 1.91 7.42
CA GLY A 327 -11.00 2.50 6.09
C GLY A 327 -12.30 2.63 5.30
N SER A 328 -12.46 1.82 4.24
CA SER A 328 -13.55 1.98 3.27
C SER A 328 -14.67 0.96 3.44
N ALA A 329 -15.92 1.42 3.21
CA ALA A 329 -17.06 0.54 2.98
C ALA A 329 -16.93 -0.13 1.60
N VAL A 330 -16.70 0.67 0.55
CA VAL A 330 -16.41 0.16 -0.79
C VAL A 330 -15.27 0.95 -1.41
N TYR A 331 -14.23 0.24 -1.83
CA TYR A 331 -13.10 0.80 -2.56
C TYR A 331 -12.95 0.14 -3.94
N VAL A 332 -13.15 0.92 -4.99
CA VAL A 332 -12.99 0.50 -6.39
C VAL A 332 -11.60 0.91 -6.87
N LEU A 333 -10.72 -0.09 -7.10
CA LEU A 333 -9.32 0.11 -7.46
C LEU A 333 -9.13 0.47 -8.95
N PRO A 334 -7.95 0.97 -9.36
CA PRO A 334 -7.73 1.53 -10.71
C PRO A 334 -8.06 0.61 -11.89
N THR A 335 -7.96 -0.71 -11.71
CA THR A 335 -8.20 -1.70 -12.77
C THR A 335 -9.66 -2.12 -12.91
N ALA A 336 -10.55 -1.58 -12.06
CA ALA A 336 -11.97 -1.84 -12.13
C ALA A 336 -12.70 -0.84 -13.05
N ASN A 337 -13.72 -1.31 -13.78
CA ASN A 337 -14.52 -0.49 -14.69
C ASN A 337 -16.01 -0.88 -14.63
N ARG A 338 -16.94 0.06 -14.88
CA ARG A 338 -18.39 -0.22 -14.90
C ARG A 338 -18.90 -0.90 -13.62
N VAL A 339 -18.74 -0.20 -12.50
CA VAL A 339 -19.16 -0.68 -11.16
C VAL A 339 -20.31 0.15 -10.63
N THR A 340 -21.37 -0.49 -10.13
CA THR A 340 -22.46 0.19 -9.41
C THR A 340 -22.43 -0.13 -7.92
N VAL A 341 -22.43 0.90 -7.07
CA VAL A 341 -22.65 0.78 -5.62
C VAL A 341 -23.94 1.51 -5.30
N GLU A 342 -24.96 0.78 -4.81
CA GLU A 342 -26.27 1.36 -4.60
C GLU A 342 -26.99 0.96 -3.31
N ASP A 343 -27.80 1.87 -2.77
CA ASP A 343 -28.65 1.64 -1.61
C ASP A 343 -27.86 1.12 -0.39
N CYS A 344 -26.71 1.73 -0.13
CA CYS A 344 -25.79 1.33 0.92
C CYS A 344 -25.66 2.39 2.01
N ARG A 345 -25.35 1.95 3.24
CA ARG A 345 -25.10 2.82 4.39
C ARG A 345 -23.83 2.46 5.14
N SER A 346 -22.99 3.43 5.48
CA SER A 346 -21.82 3.26 6.34
C SER A 346 -21.97 4.10 7.59
N ALA A 347 -21.71 3.51 8.77
CA ALA A 347 -21.90 4.20 10.04
C ALA A 347 -20.83 3.81 11.07
N MET A 348 -20.57 4.74 12.00
CA MET A 348 -19.74 4.52 13.19
C MET A 348 -18.34 3.95 12.88
N PRO A 349 -17.56 4.48 11.93
CA PRO A 349 -16.20 4.00 11.68
C PRO A 349 -15.31 4.15 12.94
N VAL A 350 -14.38 3.22 13.13
CA VAL A 350 -13.43 3.20 14.26
C VAL A 350 -12.02 3.21 13.70
N SER A 351 -11.26 4.27 14.01
CA SER A 351 -9.86 4.49 13.62
C SER A 351 -9.37 5.82 14.15
N GLU A 352 -8.06 6.11 13.99
CA GLU A 352 -7.58 7.49 14.05
C GLU A 352 -8.25 8.38 12.98
N ILE A 353 -8.16 9.70 13.16
CA ILE A 353 -8.68 10.68 12.20
C ILE A 353 -7.52 11.25 11.38
N GLY A 354 -7.33 10.75 10.15
CA GLY A 354 -6.35 11.28 9.19
C GLY A 354 -5.71 10.24 8.27
N GLY A 355 -5.16 10.70 7.14
CA GLY A 355 -4.62 9.85 6.08
C GLY A 355 -5.71 9.02 5.42
N GLN A 356 -5.36 7.87 4.85
CA GLN A 356 -6.28 6.94 4.17
C GLN A 356 -7.19 6.13 5.10
N ARG A 357 -7.70 6.77 6.16
CA ARG A 357 -8.71 6.24 7.08
C ARG A 357 -10.07 6.82 6.71
N ARG A 358 -11.13 6.03 6.88
CA ARG A 358 -12.52 6.48 6.68
C ARG A 358 -12.77 7.14 5.31
N TYR A 359 -12.10 6.63 4.27
CA TYR A 359 -12.45 6.97 2.88
C TYR A 359 -13.64 6.09 2.50
N THR A 360 -14.85 6.54 2.79
CA THR A 360 -16.02 5.67 2.93
C THR A 360 -16.38 4.96 1.63
N PHE A 361 -16.70 5.74 0.59
CA PHE A 361 -16.98 5.26 -0.76
C PHE A 361 -15.97 5.90 -1.72
N TRP A 362 -14.99 5.09 -2.14
CA TRP A 362 -13.81 5.59 -2.85
C TRP A 362 -13.63 4.87 -4.17
N THR A 363 -13.31 5.64 -5.22
CA THR A 363 -12.99 5.09 -6.54
C THR A 363 -11.70 5.68 -7.12
N MET A 364 -10.91 4.79 -7.72
CA MET A 364 -9.84 5.12 -8.67
C MET A 364 -10.10 4.49 -10.04
N GLY A 365 -11.19 3.73 -10.18
CA GLY A 365 -11.60 3.08 -11.42
C GLY A 365 -12.32 4.02 -12.38
N GLY A 366 -12.79 3.45 -13.50
CA GLY A 366 -13.57 4.16 -14.52
C GLY A 366 -15.02 3.73 -14.62
N GLN A 367 -15.86 4.60 -15.20
CA GLN A 367 -17.30 4.35 -15.40
C GLN A 367 -18.00 3.86 -14.13
N THR A 368 -17.68 4.44 -12.98
CA THR A 368 -18.24 4.03 -11.69
C THR A 368 -19.48 4.86 -11.33
N LEU A 369 -20.52 4.19 -10.81
CA LEU A 369 -21.76 4.81 -10.33
C LEU A 369 -21.96 4.48 -8.85
N PHE A 370 -21.89 5.49 -8.01
CA PHE A 370 -22.19 5.42 -6.59
C PHE A 370 -23.51 6.14 -6.36
N GLN A 371 -24.55 5.47 -5.86
CA GLN A 371 -25.86 6.11 -5.78
C GLN A 371 -26.69 5.71 -4.57
N ARG A 372 -27.50 6.65 -4.08
CA ARG A 372 -28.36 6.44 -2.91
C ARG A 372 -27.55 5.90 -1.73
N LEU A 373 -26.52 6.67 -1.36
CA LEU A 373 -25.56 6.31 -0.34
C LEU A 373 -25.67 7.21 0.87
N TYR A 374 -25.53 6.61 2.05
CA TYR A 374 -25.43 7.33 3.31
C TYR A 374 -24.10 7.01 4.00
N ALA A 375 -23.43 8.02 4.52
CA ALA A 375 -22.24 7.88 5.32
C ALA A 375 -22.29 8.79 6.55
N ASP A 376 -21.68 8.35 7.65
CA ASP A 376 -21.62 9.10 8.90
C ASP A 376 -20.23 8.98 9.53
N ASN A 377 -19.71 10.12 10.03
CA ASN A 377 -18.39 10.24 10.68
C ASN A 377 -17.19 9.78 9.81
N GLY A 378 -17.31 9.87 8.49
CA GLY A 378 -16.22 9.61 7.54
C GLY A 378 -15.15 10.70 7.53
N TYR A 379 -14.06 10.48 6.79
CA TYR A 379 -13.03 11.50 6.52
C TYR A 379 -13.24 12.10 5.14
N HIS A 380 -13.18 11.25 4.10
CA HIS A 380 -13.63 11.57 2.74
C HIS A 380 -14.73 10.59 2.36
N ASP A 381 -15.99 10.97 2.57
CA ASP A 381 -17.12 10.06 2.41
C ASP A 381 -17.37 9.65 0.96
N PHE A 382 -17.22 10.60 0.04
CA PHE A 382 -17.36 10.37 -1.39
C PHE A 382 -16.10 10.89 -2.09
N ALA A 383 -15.23 9.96 -2.50
CA ALA A 383 -13.87 10.27 -2.92
C ALA A 383 -13.54 9.73 -4.31
N VAL A 384 -12.81 10.51 -5.09
CA VAL A 384 -12.19 10.10 -6.35
C VAL A 384 -10.67 10.31 -6.26
N GLY A 385 -9.90 9.25 -6.57
CA GLY A 385 -8.45 9.22 -6.38
C GLY A 385 -7.61 9.48 -7.65
N PHE A 386 -6.32 9.15 -7.54
CA PHE A 386 -5.27 9.47 -8.50
C PHE A 386 -5.61 9.08 -9.94
N CYS A 387 -5.63 10.06 -10.84
CA CYS A 387 -5.83 9.94 -12.28
C CYS A 387 -7.02 9.06 -12.68
N ALA A 388 -8.07 9.01 -11.85
CA ALA A 388 -9.23 8.17 -12.09
C ALA A 388 -9.89 8.55 -13.44
N PRO A 389 -9.98 7.63 -14.41
CA PRO A 389 -10.46 7.92 -15.75
C PRO A 389 -11.99 7.95 -15.76
N GLY A 390 -12.59 9.13 -15.95
CA GLY A 390 -14.05 9.23 -16.05
C GLY A 390 -14.66 8.65 -17.34
N PRO A 391 -15.99 8.78 -17.50
CA PRO A 391 -16.89 9.43 -16.53
C PRO A 391 -17.01 8.61 -15.23
N ASN A 392 -17.16 9.28 -14.09
CA ASN A 392 -17.47 8.69 -12.78
C ASN A 392 -18.57 9.54 -12.12
N ALA A 393 -19.54 8.91 -11.44
CA ALA A 393 -20.71 9.61 -10.90
C ALA A 393 -21.06 9.17 -9.47
N PHE A 394 -21.30 10.16 -8.60
CA PHE A 394 -22.00 10.03 -7.34
C PHE A 394 -23.38 10.68 -7.48
N VAL A 395 -24.46 9.92 -7.25
CA VAL A 395 -25.84 10.36 -7.52
C VAL A 395 -26.72 10.14 -6.29
N GLN A 396 -27.25 11.23 -5.73
CA GLN A 396 -28.05 11.24 -4.51
C GLN A 396 -27.32 10.57 -3.35
N CYS A 397 -26.31 11.25 -2.80
CA CYS A 397 -25.54 10.75 -1.66
C CYS A 397 -25.53 11.77 -0.52
N MET A 398 -25.50 11.28 0.72
CA MET A 398 -25.60 12.09 1.94
C MET A 398 -24.51 11.71 2.93
N ALA A 399 -23.73 12.69 3.39
CA ALA A 399 -22.76 12.52 4.47
C ALA A 399 -23.15 13.38 5.68
N GLU A 400 -23.18 12.75 6.87
CA GLU A 400 -23.39 13.40 8.16
C GLU A 400 -22.10 13.38 8.99
N HIS A 401 -21.82 14.49 9.69
CA HIS A 401 -20.61 14.68 10.50
C HIS A 401 -19.25 14.29 9.86
N PRO A 402 -18.99 14.55 8.57
CA PRO A 402 -17.69 14.30 7.97
C PRO A 402 -16.56 15.09 8.64
N HIS A 403 -15.38 14.48 8.75
CA HIS A 403 -14.17 15.11 9.29
C HIS A 403 -13.40 15.95 8.27
N SER A 404 -13.61 15.72 6.97
CA SER A 404 -12.99 16.48 5.88
C SER A 404 -13.95 16.57 4.68
N TYR A 405 -13.47 17.14 3.58
CA TYR A 405 -14.28 17.37 2.37
C TYR A 405 -14.54 16.09 1.57
N SER A 406 -15.57 16.08 0.72
CA SER A 406 -15.75 15.09 -0.36
C SER A 406 -15.37 15.70 -1.71
N GLY A 407 -14.93 14.90 -2.67
CA GLY A 407 -14.42 15.42 -3.94
C GLY A 407 -13.37 14.55 -4.61
N ALA A 408 -12.58 15.17 -5.48
CA ALA A 408 -11.33 14.57 -5.94
C ALA A 408 -10.23 14.86 -4.92
N ILE A 409 -9.69 13.81 -4.32
CA ILE A 409 -8.78 13.87 -3.16
C ILE A 409 -7.31 13.69 -3.54
N ASP A 410 -7.02 13.47 -4.82
CA ASP A 410 -5.67 13.23 -5.34
C ASP A 410 -5.58 13.82 -6.76
N SER A 411 -4.46 13.58 -7.45
CA SER A 411 -4.09 14.23 -8.69
C SER A 411 -5.00 13.88 -9.87
N TRP A 412 -5.52 14.90 -10.54
CA TRP A 412 -6.10 14.87 -11.89
C TRP A 412 -7.12 13.76 -12.18
N ALA A 413 -8.11 13.56 -11.31
CA ALA A 413 -9.32 12.85 -11.73
C ALA A 413 -10.05 13.64 -12.83
N SER A 414 -10.55 12.98 -13.88
CA SER A 414 -11.21 13.71 -14.98
C SER A 414 -12.60 13.19 -15.28
N GLY A 415 -13.58 14.08 -15.42
CA GLY A 415 -14.97 13.71 -15.66
C GLY A 415 -15.63 13.09 -14.45
N VAL A 416 -15.64 13.82 -13.32
CA VAL A 416 -16.37 13.44 -12.11
C VAL A 416 -17.69 14.21 -12.03
N LEU A 417 -18.77 13.51 -11.72
CA LEU A 417 -20.08 14.10 -11.43
C LEU A 417 -20.44 13.86 -9.97
N PHE A 418 -20.73 14.93 -9.27
CA PHE A 418 -21.46 14.92 -8.00
C PHE A 418 -22.85 15.49 -8.28
N ASP A 419 -23.88 14.66 -8.15
CA ASP A 419 -25.25 14.94 -8.54
C ASP A 419 -26.19 14.71 -7.37
N VAL A 420 -26.90 15.73 -6.90
CA VAL A 420 -27.81 15.66 -5.74
C VAL A 420 -27.08 15.26 -4.45
N ILE A 421 -25.94 15.90 -4.16
CA ILE A 421 -25.15 15.59 -2.96
C ILE A 421 -25.56 16.49 -1.79
N TYR A 422 -25.60 15.91 -0.59
CA TYR A 422 -25.73 16.66 0.66
C TYR A 422 -24.55 16.37 1.59
N MET A 423 -23.81 17.41 1.95
CA MET A 423 -22.73 17.37 2.93
C MET A 423 -23.12 18.21 4.15
N ASP A 424 -23.24 17.56 5.32
CA ASP A 424 -23.48 18.27 6.58
C ASP A 424 -22.17 18.82 7.15
N GLY A 425 -21.98 20.14 7.13
CA GLY A 425 -20.86 20.81 7.81
C GLY A 425 -19.50 20.79 7.13
N GLN A 426 -19.30 20.08 6.01
CA GLN A 426 -18.04 20.05 5.24
C GLN A 426 -18.21 20.44 3.77
N ASN A 427 -17.08 20.49 3.05
CA ASN A 427 -17.00 21.02 1.70
C ASN A 427 -17.15 19.95 0.61
N LEU A 428 -17.52 20.39 -0.59
CA LEU A 428 -17.25 19.68 -1.84
C LEU A 428 -16.13 20.38 -2.61
N VAL A 429 -15.14 19.63 -3.11
CA VAL A 429 -13.88 20.22 -3.57
C VAL A 429 -13.40 19.70 -4.92
N TYR A 430 -13.20 20.63 -5.86
CA TYR A 430 -12.37 20.56 -7.07
C TYR A 430 -11.39 21.74 -7.08
N LYS A 431 -10.12 21.51 -6.69
CA LYS A 431 -9.12 22.59 -6.55
C LYS A 431 -7.69 22.11 -6.83
N ASN A 432 -6.72 23.03 -6.73
CA ASN A 432 -5.32 22.67 -6.59
C ASN A 432 -5.03 22.38 -5.10
N LEU A 433 -4.67 21.12 -4.79
CA LEU A 433 -4.26 20.63 -3.47
C LEU A 433 -2.79 20.94 -3.15
N GLU A 434 -2.06 21.55 -4.10
CA GLU A 434 -0.66 21.90 -3.95
C GLU A 434 0.19 20.67 -3.56
N GLN A 435 0.98 20.78 -2.49
CA GLN A 435 1.84 19.70 -2.01
C GLN A 435 1.13 18.62 -1.21
N ASP A 436 -0.13 18.83 -0.79
CA ASP A 436 -0.90 17.85 -0.02
C ASP A 436 -0.98 16.52 -0.79
N ASN A 437 -1.15 15.39 -0.09
CA ASN A 437 -1.21 14.07 -0.72
C ASN A 437 -0.01 13.73 -1.64
N GLN A 438 1.21 14.03 -1.18
CA GLN A 438 2.46 13.83 -1.95
C GLN A 438 2.50 14.57 -3.29
N GLY A 439 2.05 15.83 -3.30
CA GLY A 439 1.99 16.63 -4.51
C GLY A 439 0.76 16.35 -5.33
N GLY A 440 -0.42 16.42 -4.70
CA GLY A 440 -1.72 16.20 -5.29
C GLY A 440 -2.06 17.19 -6.41
N GLY A 441 -1.53 18.42 -6.36
CA GLY A 441 -1.73 19.40 -7.43
C GLY A 441 -3.20 19.61 -7.80
N TRP A 442 -3.51 19.85 -9.07
CA TRP A 442 -4.89 19.96 -9.55
C TRP A 442 -5.63 18.63 -9.40
N SER A 443 -6.68 18.60 -8.56
CA SER A 443 -7.34 17.34 -8.20
C SER A 443 -8.38 16.86 -9.21
N ALA A 444 -9.10 17.78 -9.85
CA ALA A 444 -10.14 17.45 -10.82
C ALA A 444 -10.13 18.35 -12.06
N ALA A 445 -10.47 17.76 -13.21
CA ALA A 445 -10.68 18.46 -14.46
C ALA A 445 -11.97 17.99 -15.15
N ASN A 446 -12.62 18.86 -15.92
CA ASN A 446 -13.81 18.53 -16.71
C ASN A 446 -14.92 17.87 -15.87
N SER A 447 -15.10 18.36 -14.65
CA SER A 447 -15.96 17.77 -13.61
C SER A 447 -17.10 18.69 -13.21
N THR A 448 -18.21 18.12 -12.74
CA THR A 448 -19.48 18.81 -12.57
C THR A 448 -20.05 18.59 -11.16
N PHE A 449 -20.53 19.67 -10.54
CA PHE A 449 -21.48 19.65 -9.43
C PHE A 449 -22.88 19.99 -9.96
N TRP A 450 -23.89 19.20 -9.60
CA TRP A 450 -25.28 19.41 -10.01
C TRP A 450 -26.22 19.24 -8.81
N ASN A 451 -27.06 20.23 -8.50
CA ASN A 451 -28.02 20.17 -7.39
C ASN A 451 -27.41 19.77 -6.04
N CYS A 452 -26.22 20.29 -5.72
CA CYS A 452 -25.46 19.94 -4.52
C CYS A 452 -25.65 20.95 -3.39
N SER A 453 -25.59 20.47 -2.15
CA SER A 453 -25.63 21.26 -0.92
C SER A 453 -24.45 20.89 -0.02
N ALA A 454 -23.71 21.90 0.45
CA ALA A 454 -22.55 21.71 1.32
C ALA A 454 -22.26 22.99 2.12
N ALA A 455 -21.39 22.92 3.14
CA ALA A 455 -20.95 24.13 3.85
C ALA A 455 -20.24 25.12 2.91
N ARG A 456 -19.40 24.58 2.01
CA ARG A 456 -18.77 25.29 0.90
C ARG A 456 -18.56 24.37 -0.30
N VAL A 457 -18.67 24.93 -1.50
CA VAL A 457 -18.26 24.26 -2.74
C VAL A 457 -17.10 25.01 -3.36
N ASP A 458 -15.95 24.34 -3.49
CA ASP A 458 -14.77 24.83 -4.20
C ASP A 458 -14.78 24.27 -5.64
N ASN A 459 -15.06 25.11 -6.61
CA ASN A 459 -15.09 24.79 -8.04
C ASN A 459 -14.08 25.65 -8.79
N TYR A 460 -12.82 25.23 -8.84
CA TYR A 460 -11.77 25.93 -9.57
C TYR A 460 -11.60 25.40 -10.99
N ARG A 461 -11.12 26.28 -11.88
CA ARG A 461 -10.80 25.96 -13.27
C ARG A 461 -9.29 25.69 -13.41
N PRO A 462 -8.86 24.43 -13.64
CA PRO A 462 -7.47 24.13 -13.95
C PRO A 462 -7.06 24.74 -15.31
N PRO A 463 -5.79 25.11 -15.51
CA PRO A 463 -5.31 25.57 -16.81
C PRO A 463 -5.58 24.51 -17.91
N GLY A 464 -6.22 24.94 -19.01
CA GLY A 464 -6.55 24.06 -20.13
C GLY A 464 -7.71 23.08 -19.92
N ALA A 465 -8.49 23.22 -18.84
CA ALA A 465 -9.69 22.44 -18.56
C ALA A 465 -10.80 23.33 -17.98
N GLN A 466 -12.00 22.79 -17.80
CA GLN A 466 -13.13 23.50 -17.18
C GLN A 466 -13.78 22.64 -16.11
N ASN A 467 -14.19 23.22 -14.98
CA ASN A 467 -15.10 22.55 -14.04
C ASN A 467 -16.39 23.38 -13.93
N TRP A 468 -17.51 22.72 -13.67
CA TRP A 468 -18.84 23.32 -13.68
C TRP A 468 -19.61 23.08 -12.38
N ALA A 469 -20.42 24.04 -11.98
CA ALA A 469 -21.34 23.92 -10.87
C ALA A 469 -22.71 24.53 -11.24
N PHE A 470 -23.77 23.75 -11.04
CA PHE A 470 -25.14 24.12 -11.36
C PHE A 470 -26.06 23.84 -10.17
N GLY A 471 -26.93 24.79 -9.81
CA GLY A 471 -27.93 24.60 -8.75
C GLY A 471 -27.30 24.24 -7.40
N THR A 472 -26.52 25.14 -6.80
CA THR A 472 -25.71 24.80 -5.61
C THR A 472 -26.10 25.64 -4.40
N TRP A 473 -26.33 24.99 -3.24
CA TRP A 473 -26.56 25.65 -1.95
C TRP A 473 -25.32 25.55 -1.05
N ALA A 474 -24.52 26.61 -0.99
CA ALA A 474 -23.27 26.63 -0.21
C ALA A 474 -22.67 28.04 -0.07
N GLN A 475 -21.56 28.17 0.66
CA GLN A 475 -20.55 29.16 0.33
C GLN A 475 -19.80 28.76 -0.95
N PHE A 476 -19.23 29.72 -1.67
CA PHE A 476 -18.63 29.48 -2.98
C PHE A 476 -17.15 29.87 -3.02
N GLY A 477 -16.33 29.03 -3.65
CA GLY A 477 -14.93 29.32 -3.93
C GLY A 477 -14.52 28.83 -5.32
N GLY A 478 -13.60 29.55 -5.96
CA GLY A 478 -13.04 29.16 -7.27
C GLY A 478 -13.63 29.87 -8.47
N ASN A 479 -12.93 29.72 -9.60
CA ASN A 479 -13.15 30.42 -10.87
C ASN A 479 -13.65 29.50 -12.00
N GLY A 480 -14.20 28.33 -11.65
CA GLY A 480 -14.94 27.48 -12.58
C GLY A 480 -16.24 28.14 -13.07
N TYR A 481 -16.99 27.41 -13.90
CA TYR A 481 -18.31 27.87 -14.33
C TYR A 481 -19.35 27.70 -13.23
N TRP A 482 -20.22 28.70 -13.07
CA TRP A 482 -21.29 28.71 -12.08
C TRP A 482 -22.61 29.14 -12.72
N GLU A 483 -23.69 28.45 -12.38
CA GLU A 483 -25.05 28.80 -12.79
C GLU A 483 -26.06 28.39 -11.71
N GLU A 484 -27.04 29.28 -11.46
CA GLU A 484 -28.08 29.06 -10.45
C GLU A 484 -27.53 28.76 -9.03
N SER A 485 -26.57 29.56 -8.57
CA SER A 485 -26.09 29.53 -7.17
C SER A 485 -27.18 29.95 -6.19
N ASN A 486 -27.27 29.26 -5.04
CA ASN A 486 -28.36 29.36 -4.05
C ASN A 486 -29.74 29.08 -4.64
N ALA A 487 -29.82 28.13 -5.57
CA ALA A 487 -31.06 27.66 -6.15
C ALA A 487 -31.00 26.15 -6.39
N SER A 488 -32.17 25.54 -6.57
CA SER A 488 -32.29 24.19 -7.13
C SER A 488 -32.76 24.30 -8.57
N ILE A 489 -32.31 23.38 -9.43
CA ILE A 489 -32.66 23.38 -10.85
C ILE A 489 -33.32 22.07 -11.28
N ASN A 490 -34.05 22.13 -12.40
CA ASN A 490 -34.61 20.97 -13.08
C ASN A 490 -33.83 20.68 -14.37
N PRO A 491 -33.56 19.40 -14.71
CA PRO A 491 -33.94 18.19 -13.98
C PRO A 491 -33.18 18.04 -12.67
N ARG A 492 -33.78 17.33 -11.71
CA ARG A 492 -33.18 17.12 -10.39
C ARG A 492 -31.81 16.43 -10.48
N SER A 493 -31.68 15.44 -11.36
CA SER A 493 -30.43 14.72 -11.61
C SER A 493 -29.98 14.89 -13.06
N LEU A 494 -28.74 15.35 -13.24
CA LEU A 494 -28.11 15.41 -14.56
C LEU A 494 -27.86 13.99 -15.11
N PHE A 495 -27.36 13.08 -14.26
CA PHE A 495 -27.05 11.71 -14.67
C PHE A 495 -28.28 11.02 -15.29
N TYR A 496 -29.44 11.11 -14.63
CA TYR A 496 -30.65 10.45 -15.11
C TYR A 496 -31.28 11.14 -16.32
N ALA A 497 -31.15 12.46 -16.44
CA ALA A 497 -31.56 13.17 -17.65
C ALA A 497 -30.66 12.82 -18.85
N GLN A 498 -29.36 12.66 -18.64
CA GLN A 498 -28.42 12.14 -19.63
C GLN A 498 -28.78 10.71 -20.03
N LEU A 499 -29.06 9.85 -19.06
CA LEU A 499 -29.41 8.45 -19.30
C LEU A 499 -30.71 8.31 -20.10
N SER A 500 -31.74 9.09 -19.76
CA SER A 500 -33.00 9.12 -20.51
C SER A 500 -32.77 9.55 -21.96
N ASN A 501 -31.99 10.63 -22.17
CA ASN A 501 -31.65 11.10 -23.51
C ASN A 501 -30.78 10.11 -24.28
N ARG A 502 -29.87 9.38 -23.64
CA ARG A 502 -29.03 8.39 -24.31
C ARG A 502 -29.81 7.15 -24.71
N LEU A 503 -30.63 6.61 -23.79
CA LEU A 503 -31.36 5.37 -24.00
C LEU A 503 -32.70 5.58 -24.73
N GLN A 504 -33.18 6.82 -24.85
CA GLN A 504 -34.46 7.17 -25.48
C GLN A 504 -35.63 6.36 -24.91
N LYS A 505 -35.62 6.15 -23.58
CA LYS A 505 -36.64 5.40 -22.84
C LYS A 505 -36.95 6.07 -21.50
N ASP A 506 -38.11 5.74 -20.94
CA ASP A 506 -38.44 6.10 -19.57
C ASP A 506 -37.51 5.38 -18.59
N ILE A 507 -36.85 6.16 -17.74
CA ILE A 507 -35.87 5.70 -16.75
C ILE A 507 -36.32 5.96 -15.31
N GLU A 508 -37.54 6.45 -15.05
CA GLU A 508 -37.98 6.82 -13.70
C GLU A 508 -37.84 5.68 -12.69
N LYS A 509 -38.24 4.46 -13.08
CA LYS A 509 -38.07 3.26 -12.24
C LYS A 509 -36.60 2.90 -12.02
N GLN A 510 -35.77 3.08 -13.04
CA GLN A 510 -34.33 2.84 -12.95
C GLN A 510 -33.65 3.90 -12.07
N ALA A 511 -34.17 5.13 -12.05
CA ALA A 511 -33.66 6.22 -11.25
C ALA A 511 -33.80 5.96 -9.76
N GLY A 512 -35.02 5.63 -9.32
CA GLY A 512 -35.30 5.28 -7.93
C GLY A 512 -34.82 6.34 -6.92
N ILE A 513 -34.70 7.60 -7.33
CA ILE A 513 -34.20 8.69 -6.49
C ILE A 513 -35.31 9.20 -5.57
N LEU A 514 -34.95 9.52 -4.32
CA LEU A 514 -35.82 10.24 -3.40
C LEU A 514 -36.14 11.63 -3.97
N HIS A 515 -37.40 11.87 -4.29
CA HIS A 515 -37.83 13.18 -4.78
C HIS A 515 -38.16 14.10 -3.60
N ILE A 516 -37.43 15.21 -3.48
CA ILE A 516 -37.72 16.29 -2.53
C ILE A 516 -38.28 17.46 -3.33
N SER A 517 -39.48 17.93 -2.99
CA SER A 517 -40.07 19.10 -3.65
C SER A 517 -39.18 20.32 -3.43
N THR A 518 -38.86 21.04 -4.52
CA THR A 518 -38.03 22.25 -4.48
C THR A 518 -38.78 23.51 -4.92
N GLU A 519 -40.07 23.38 -5.29
CA GLU A 519 -40.89 24.48 -5.85
C GLU A 519 -41.65 25.29 -4.79
N ALA A 520 -41.10 25.43 -3.58
CA ALA A 520 -41.72 26.28 -2.56
C ALA A 520 -41.56 27.76 -2.94
N SER A 521 -42.67 28.50 -3.02
CA SER A 521 -42.65 29.96 -3.24
C SER A 521 -41.78 30.64 -2.20
N SER A 522 -40.88 31.53 -2.62
CA SER A 522 -40.13 32.40 -1.71
C SER A 522 -41.02 33.42 -0.99
N SER A 523 -42.26 33.58 -1.46
CA SER A 523 -43.27 34.50 -0.92
C SER A 523 -44.65 33.81 -0.90
N PRO A 524 -44.86 32.80 -0.04
CA PRO A 524 -46.14 32.09 0.02
C PRO A 524 -47.23 32.98 0.62
N THR A 525 -48.47 32.89 0.13
CA THR A 525 -49.63 33.49 0.83
C THR A 525 -49.87 32.80 2.16
N ALA A 526 -50.65 33.42 3.06
CA ALA A 526 -51.02 32.77 4.32
C ALA A 526 -51.75 31.42 4.09
N GLU A 527 -52.59 31.31 3.05
CA GLU A 527 -53.21 30.03 2.70
C GLU A 527 -52.21 28.99 2.19
N GLN A 528 -51.20 29.41 1.39
CA GLN A 528 -50.13 28.52 0.91
C GLN A 528 -49.18 28.10 2.05
N ALA A 529 -48.94 28.97 3.03
CA ALA A 529 -48.07 28.69 4.17
C ALA A 529 -48.71 27.76 5.21
N ALA A 530 -50.03 27.82 5.41
CA ALA A 530 -50.74 26.99 6.38
C ALA A 530 -50.44 25.47 6.27
N PRO A 531 -50.54 24.83 5.08
CA PRO A 531 -50.16 23.42 4.93
C PRO A 531 -48.65 23.18 5.15
N LEU A 532 -47.78 24.11 4.74
CA LEU A 532 -46.33 24.00 4.97
C LEU A 532 -45.98 24.06 6.46
N VAL A 533 -46.69 24.86 7.27
CA VAL A 533 -46.52 24.92 8.73
C VAL A 533 -46.93 23.60 9.39
N ILE A 534 -48.01 22.97 8.91
CA ILE A 534 -48.43 21.66 9.40
C ILE A 534 -47.37 20.61 9.05
N GLU A 535 -46.85 20.65 7.84
CA GLU A 535 -45.81 19.71 7.39
C GLU A 535 -44.48 19.90 8.13
N ALA A 536 -44.09 21.15 8.40
CA ALA A 536 -42.86 21.47 9.14
C ALA A 536 -42.82 20.95 10.59
N ARG A 537 -43.96 20.51 11.15
CA ARG A 537 -44.01 19.84 12.47
C ARG A 537 -43.53 18.40 12.40
N LYS A 538 -43.44 17.82 11.20
CA LYS A 538 -42.95 16.47 10.97
C LYS A 538 -41.48 16.55 10.57
N PRO A 539 -40.61 15.69 11.12
CA PRO A 539 -39.27 15.50 10.58
C PRO A 539 -39.34 15.15 9.08
N ALA A 540 -38.44 15.71 8.28
CA ALA A 540 -38.37 15.38 6.86
C ALA A 540 -37.97 13.91 6.66
N PHE A 541 -38.57 13.24 5.67
CA PHE A 541 -38.14 11.92 5.25
C PHE A 541 -36.76 12.00 4.59
N THR A 542 -35.78 11.28 5.14
CA THR A 542 -34.37 11.43 4.77
C THR A 542 -33.92 10.40 3.73
N LEU A 543 -32.76 10.61 3.11
CA LEU A 543 -32.12 9.58 2.28
C LEU A 543 -31.80 8.31 3.10
N LYS A 544 -31.49 8.46 4.39
CA LYS A 544 -31.27 7.33 5.31
C LYS A 544 -32.53 6.48 5.45
N ASP A 545 -33.70 7.11 5.61
CA ASP A 545 -35.00 6.41 5.65
C ASP A 545 -35.33 5.75 4.31
N TRP A 546 -34.99 6.44 3.20
CA TRP A 546 -35.10 5.87 1.86
C TRP A 546 -34.28 4.59 1.77
N ILE A 547 -32.99 4.61 2.08
CA ILE A 547 -32.12 3.43 2.01
C ILE A 547 -32.64 2.30 2.93
N ALA A 548 -33.11 2.61 4.14
CA ALA A 548 -33.67 1.62 5.05
C ALA A 548 -34.87 0.85 4.45
N GLY A 549 -35.67 1.50 3.58
CA GLY A 549 -36.77 0.87 2.84
C GLY A 549 -36.38 0.20 1.52
N ALA A 550 -35.10 0.16 1.14
CA ALA A 550 -34.66 -0.32 -0.18
C ALA A 550 -35.07 -1.77 -0.46
N SER A 551 -34.95 -2.67 0.51
CA SER A 551 -35.33 -4.09 0.34
C SER A 551 -36.82 -4.31 0.13
N ALA A 552 -37.68 -3.37 0.55
CA ALA A 552 -39.11 -3.40 0.28
C ALA A 552 -39.44 -2.84 -1.10
N ARG A 553 -38.73 -1.79 -1.54
CA ARG A 553 -38.91 -1.18 -2.86
C ARG A 553 -38.33 -2.03 -4.00
N ASN A 554 -37.19 -2.68 -3.75
CA ASN A 554 -36.48 -3.52 -4.71
C ASN A 554 -36.03 -4.84 -4.03
N PRO A 555 -36.92 -5.83 -3.85
CA PRO A 555 -36.61 -7.05 -3.13
C PRO A 555 -35.64 -7.96 -3.89
N ILE A 556 -34.61 -8.45 -3.21
CA ILE A 556 -33.65 -9.43 -3.77
C ILE A 556 -34.11 -10.86 -3.42
N PRO A 557 -34.19 -11.81 -4.38
CA PRO A 557 -34.65 -13.17 -4.11
C PRO A 557 -33.73 -13.97 -3.16
N VAL A 558 -34.31 -14.49 -2.07
CA VAL A 558 -33.61 -15.25 -1.01
C VAL A 558 -34.12 -16.69 -0.83
N SER A 559 -34.86 -17.23 -1.79
CA SER A 559 -35.33 -18.63 -1.70
C SER A 559 -34.17 -19.61 -1.91
N SER A 560 -34.04 -20.57 -1.00
CA SER A 560 -33.07 -21.68 -1.09
C SER A 560 -33.73 -23.03 -1.43
N ASN A 561 -35.00 -23.02 -1.84
CA ASN A 561 -35.76 -24.25 -2.08
C ASN A 561 -35.12 -25.09 -3.21
N GLY A 562 -34.84 -26.36 -2.94
CA GLY A 562 -34.24 -27.28 -3.91
C GLY A 562 -32.74 -27.06 -4.15
N VAL A 563 -32.08 -26.20 -3.37
CA VAL A 563 -30.65 -25.93 -3.48
C VAL A 563 -29.88 -26.69 -2.39
N LYS A 564 -28.75 -27.29 -2.76
CA LYS A 564 -27.87 -27.99 -1.81
C LYS A 564 -27.23 -27.03 -0.82
N THR A 565 -27.03 -27.50 0.40
CA THR A 565 -26.25 -26.79 1.41
C THR A 565 -24.75 -27.03 1.23
N ILE A 566 -23.90 -26.13 1.72
CA ILE A 566 -22.45 -26.36 1.72
C ILE A 566 -22.05 -27.61 2.53
N ASP A 567 -22.86 -27.99 3.52
CA ASP A 567 -22.64 -29.21 4.31
C ASP A 567 -22.85 -30.49 3.49
N GLU A 568 -23.79 -30.47 2.55
CA GLU A 568 -24.04 -31.59 1.61
C GLU A 568 -22.98 -31.67 0.50
N LEU A 569 -22.35 -30.54 0.16
CA LEU A 569 -21.28 -30.48 -0.86
C LEU A 569 -19.89 -30.80 -0.30
N GLY A 570 -19.70 -30.59 1.01
CA GLY A 570 -18.44 -30.80 1.72
C GLY A 570 -17.50 -29.59 1.68
N VAL A 571 -16.72 -29.42 2.75
CA VAL A 571 -15.74 -28.33 2.91
C VAL A 571 -14.34 -28.93 2.96
N LYS A 572 -13.49 -28.64 1.95
CA LYS A 572 -12.09 -29.09 1.95
C LYS A 572 -11.23 -28.10 2.75
N ALA A 573 -10.52 -28.62 3.75
CA ALA A 573 -9.52 -27.82 4.46
C ALA A 573 -8.27 -27.62 3.59
N PRO A 574 -7.58 -26.47 3.68
CA PRO A 574 -6.27 -26.28 3.06
C PRO A 574 -5.26 -27.31 3.62
N ALA A 575 -4.42 -27.88 2.76
CA ALA A 575 -3.31 -28.72 3.21
C ALA A 575 -2.22 -27.86 3.87
N ALA A 576 -1.62 -28.34 4.95
CA ALA A 576 -0.48 -27.68 5.57
C ALA A 576 0.77 -27.83 4.70
N SER A 577 1.55 -26.76 4.56
CA SER A 577 2.86 -26.80 3.89
C SER A 577 3.88 -27.59 4.74
N PRO A 578 4.73 -28.41 4.12
CA PRO A 578 5.84 -29.04 4.84
C PRO A 578 6.87 -27.99 5.27
N ARG A 579 7.45 -28.17 6.48
CA ARG A 579 8.53 -27.32 6.98
C ARG A 579 9.90 -27.82 6.50
N ALA A 580 10.81 -26.90 6.21
CA ALA A 580 12.22 -27.20 6.00
C ALA A 580 12.87 -27.68 7.31
N SER A 581 14.03 -28.34 7.21
CA SER A 581 14.83 -28.71 8.39
C SER A 581 15.19 -27.47 9.20
N ALA A 582 15.26 -27.60 10.53
CA ALA A 582 15.53 -26.47 11.41
C ALA A 582 16.89 -25.80 11.09
N LEU A 583 16.92 -24.47 11.11
CA LEU A 583 18.17 -23.72 11.03
C LEU A 583 18.95 -23.88 12.35
N THR A 584 20.18 -24.35 12.26
CA THR A 584 21.03 -24.63 13.42
C THR A 584 22.49 -24.30 13.13
N VAL A 585 23.28 -24.11 14.18
CA VAL A 585 24.74 -24.05 14.07
C VAL A 585 25.31 -25.45 14.28
N ALA A 586 25.90 -26.04 13.25
CA ALA A 586 26.52 -27.36 13.28
C ALA A 586 27.99 -27.25 12.87
N ASN A 587 28.91 -27.68 13.75
CA ASN A 587 30.35 -27.50 13.55
C ASN A 587 30.73 -26.05 13.18
N GLY A 588 30.02 -25.05 13.70
CA GLY A 588 30.17 -23.62 13.36
C GLY A 588 29.81 -23.23 11.93
N TRP A 589 28.92 -24.00 11.29
CA TRP A 589 28.22 -23.63 10.06
C TRP A 589 26.73 -23.40 10.35
N LEU A 590 26.11 -22.40 9.72
CA LEU A 590 24.65 -22.34 9.65
C LEU A 590 24.13 -23.32 8.61
N VAL A 591 23.36 -24.29 9.08
CA VAL A 591 22.82 -25.38 8.25
C VAL A 591 21.32 -25.54 8.45
N ARG A 592 20.64 -26.04 7.41
CA ARG A 592 19.35 -26.72 7.55
C ARG A 592 19.56 -28.20 7.24
N GLY A 593 19.44 -29.05 8.26
CA GLY A 593 19.87 -30.45 8.17
C GLY A 593 21.40 -30.52 8.12
N SER A 594 21.97 -30.99 7.02
CA SER A 594 23.43 -30.96 6.78
C SER A 594 23.85 -29.97 5.69
N GLU A 595 22.91 -29.27 5.05
CA GLU A 595 23.20 -28.34 3.96
C GLU A 595 23.60 -26.97 4.52
N VAL A 596 24.81 -26.50 4.20
CA VAL A 596 25.24 -25.12 4.47
C VAL A 596 24.42 -24.16 3.63
N LEU A 597 23.79 -23.17 4.27
CA LEU A 597 23.01 -22.17 3.55
C LEU A 597 23.92 -21.17 2.82
N GLN A 598 23.53 -20.78 1.60
CA GLN A 598 24.21 -19.81 0.74
C GLN A 598 23.19 -18.88 0.06
N GLY A 599 23.62 -17.66 -0.28
CA GLY A 599 22.79 -16.72 -1.04
C GLY A 599 23.00 -15.26 -0.61
N ARG A 600 22.37 -14.34 -1.33
CA ARG A 600 22.41 -12.89 -1.03
C ARG A 600 21.58 -12.55 0.20
N HIS A 601 21.96 -11.45 0.83
CA HIS A 601 21.14 -10.76 1.83
C HIS A 601 20.37 -9.63 1.17
N TYR A 602 19.14 -9.40 1.63
CA TYR A 602 18.30 -8.29 1.20
C TYR A 602 17.93 -7.42 2.38
N GLU A 603 18.33 -6.15 2.32
CA GLU A 603 17.98 -5.12 3.30
C GLU A 603 16.68 -4.41 2.91
N THR A 604 15.78 -4.26 3.88
CA THR A 604 14.49 -3.61 3.68
C THR A 604 14.62 -2.09 3.56
N PRO A 605 13.81 -1.42 2.72
CA PRO A 605 13.83 0.03 2.59
C PRO A 605 13.44 0.74 3.89
N TRP A 606 14.18 1.76 4.31
CA TRP A 606 13.91 2.45 5.58
C TRP A 606 12.73 3.42 5.54
N TRP A 607 12.53 4.11 4.40
CA TRP A 607 11.46 5.09 4.25
C TRP A 607 11.05 5.37 2.79
N ASN A 608 11.97 5.49 1.82
CA ASN A 608 11.79 6.00 0.44
C ASN A 608 10.71 5.41 -0.53
N GLY A 609 9.57 4.85 -0.08
CA GLY A 609 8.52 4.31 -0.98
C GLY A 609 7.53 5.35 -1.52
N SER A 610 6.72 4.99 -2.52
CA SER A 610 5.56 5.80 -2.98
C SER A 610 4.46 4.88 -3.52
N ILE A 611 3.20 5.32 -3.46
CA ILE A 611 2.06 4.60 -4.05
C ILE A 611 1.75 5.03 -5.50
N LYS A 612 2.54 5.95 -6.07
CA LYS A 612 2.40 6.42 -7.46
C LYS A 612 2.76 5.30 -8.45
N PRO A 613 1.98 5.10 -9.53
CA PRO A 613 2.20 4.01 -10.48
C PRO A 613 3.63 3.88 -11.01
N ALA A 614 4.27 5.00 -11.38
CA ALA A 614 5.63 4.99 -11.93
C ALA A 614 6.67 4.47 -10.93
N TYR A 615 6.52 4.75 -9.63
CA TYR A 615 7.40 4.21 -8.60
C TYR A 615 7.20 2.70 -8.45
N LEU A 616 5.93 2.26 -8.40
CA LEU A 616 5.55 0.85 -8.26
C LEU A 616 6.10 -0.01 -9.40
N GLU A 617 6.08 0.49 -10.64
CA GLU A 617 6.56 -0.24 -11.80
C GLU A 617 8.10 -0.33 -11.86
N LYS A 618 8.81 0.76 -11.50
CA LYS A 618 10.25 0.91 -11.81
C LYS A 618 11.18 0.74 -10.63
N THR A 619 10.71 1.01 -9.41
CA THR A 619 11.58 1.25 -8.24
C THR A 619 11.18 0.44 -7.02
N ALA A 620 9.91 0.05 -6.91
CA ALA A 620 9.40 -0.63 -5.73
C ALA A 620 10.22 -1.87 -5.35
N LYS A 621 10.43 -2.02 -4.04
CA LYS A 621 11.12 -3.16 -3.46
C LYS A 621 10.31 -3.73 -2.30
N PRO A 622 10.40 -5.05 -2.03
CA PRO A 622 9.66 -5.66 -0.94
C PRO A 622 9.98 -5.09 0.44
N ASP A 623 8.95 -4.95 1.28
CA ASP A 623 9.09 -4.69 2.71
C ASP A 623 7.99 -5.43 3.47
N ILE A 624 8.37 -6.23 4.47
CA ILE A 624 7.43 -7.09 5.18
C ILE A 624 6.48 -6.32 6.09
N THR A 625 6.78 -5.10 6.50
CA THR A 625 5.95 -4.28 7.42
C THR A 625 5.47 -2.96 6.81
N ARG A 626 5.60 -2.81 5.48
CA ARG A 626 4.95 -1.73 4.75
C ARG A 626 3.48 -2.05 4.56
N TRP A 627 2.64 -1.04 4.80
CA TRP A 627 1.21 -1.17 4.69
C TRP A 627 0.59 -0.06 3.83
N VAL A 628 -0.26 -0.46 2.90
CA VAL A 628 -1.10 0.43 2.08
C VAL A 628 -2.54 -0.07 2.17
N PRO A 629 -3.48 0.72 2.74
CA PRO A 629 -4.85 0.29 2.92
C PRO A 629 -5.51 -0.23 1.63
N GLY A 630 -6.07 -1.44 1.71
CA GLY A 630 -6.82 -2.06 0.61
C GLY A 630 -6.02 -2.45 -0.63
N ARG A 631 -4.69 -2.30 -0.63
CA ARG A 631 -3.83 -2.58 -1.78
C ARG A 631 -2.70 -3.54 -1.44
N THR A 632 -2.55 -4.57 -2.27
CA THR A 632 -1.53 -5.62 -2.12
C THR A 632 -0.64 -5.67 -3.35
N GLY A 633 0.66 -5.91 -3.17
CA GLY A 633 1.65 -6.02 -4.23
C GLY A 633 2.99 -5.40 -3.84
N THR A 634 4.01 -5.58 -4.68
CA THR A 634 5.36 -5.05 -4.40
C THR A 634 5.37 -3.53 -4.31
N GLY A 635 5.90 -3.00 -3.21
CA GLY A 635 5.88 -1.55 -2.93
C GLY A 635 4.60 -1.03 -2.28
N LEU A 636 3.56 -1.87 -2.19
CA LEU A 636 2.30 -1.61 -1.50
C LEU A 636 2.30 -2.39 -0.17
N THR A 637 1.21 -3.09 0.17
CA THR A 637 1.28 -4.18 1.15
C THR A 637 1.79 -5.43 0.44
N ASP A 638 3.07 -5.77 0.59
CA ASP A 638 3.70 -6.89 -0.11
C ASP A 638 3.03 -8.24 0.18
N ASP A 639 2.74 -9.10 -0.80
CA ASP A 639 2.31 -10.49 -0.55
C ASP A 639 3.51 -11.35 -0.14
N LEU A 640 3.53 -11.87 1.09
CA LEU A 640 4.70 -12.58 1.62
C LEU A 640 5.04 -13.88 0.88
N ASN A 641 4.07 -14.55 0.24
CA ASN A 641 4.37 -15.70 -0.61
C ASN A 641 5.11 -15.27 -1.88
N GLU A 642 4.70 -14.14 -2.48
CA GLU A 642 5.39 -13.57 -3.63
C GLU A 642 6.80 -13.09 -3.26
N VAL A 643 6.96 -12.47 -2.08
CA VAL A 643 8.29 -12.10 -1.55
C VAL A 643 9.18 -13.34 -1.38
N ALA A 644 8.68 -14.40 -0.76
CA ALA A 644 9.45 -15.64 -0.58
C ALA A 644 9.83 -16.29 -1.91
N ASN A 645 8.91 -16.32 -2.88
CA ASN A 645 9.18 -16.82 -4.23
C ASN A 645 10.23 -15.95 -4.96
N TRP A 646 10.14 -14.63 -4.85
CA TRP A 646 11.12 -13.70 -5.39
C TRP A 646 12.50 -13.89 -4.77
N MET A 647 12.58 -14.10 -3.44
CA MET A 647 13.83 -14.38 -2.75
C MET A 647 14.50 -15.65 -3.31
N GLN A 648 13.76 -16.75 -3.41
CA GLN A 648 14.28 -18.00 -3.99
C GLN A 648 14.75 -17.81 -5.44
N LYS A 649 13.97 -17.12 -6.28
CA LYS A 649 14.31 -16.85 -7.69
C LYS A 649 15.55 -15.95 -7.85
N SER A 650 15.73 -15.00 -6.94
CA SER A 650 16.84 -14.04 -6.96
C SER A 650 18.11 -14.52 -6.24
N ASN A 651 18.14 -15.77 -5.77
CA ASN A 651 19.21 -16.31 -4.92
C ASN A 651 19.43 -15.47 -3.64
N THR A 652 18.35 -14.93 -3.09
CA THR A 652 18.34 -14.22 -1.80
C THR A 652 17.90 -15.19 -0.72
N ILE A 653 18.72 -15.38 0.32
CA ILE A 653 18.46 -16.34 1.40
C ILE A 653 18.09 -15.66 2.72
N VAL A 654 18.60 -14.45 2.96
CA VAL A 654 18.34 -13.66 4.16
C VAL A 654 17.57 -12.41 3.81
N LEU A 655 16.47 -12.17 4.52
CA LEU A 655 15.82 -10.86 4.59
C LEU A 655 16.19 -10.19 5.91
N GLU A 656 16.79 -9.01 5.85
CA GLU A 656 17.16 -8.20 7.00
C GLU A 656 16.08 -7.15 7.27
N HIS A 657 15.56 -7.15 8.49
CA HIS A 657 14.43 -6.31 8.87
C HIS A 657 14.67 -5.55 10.16
N ASN A 658 14.38 -4.25 10.10
CA ASN A 658 14.19 -3.34 11.22
C ASN A 658 12.90 -2.54 10.98
N TYR A 659 12.34 -1.94 12.04
CA TYR A 659 11.20 -1.02 11.86
C TYR A 659 11.61 0.23 11.05
N GLY A 660 10.65 0.79 10.31
CA GLY A 660 10.89 1.93 9.41
C GLY A 660 11.35 3.20 10.11
N LEU A 661 11.99 4.09 9.35
CA LEU A 661 12.50 5.38 9.83
C LEU A 661 11.35 6.32 10.21
N TRP A 662 10.34 6.40 9.34
CA TRP A 662 9.17 7.25 9.54
C TRP A 662 7.89 6.51 9.17
N TYR A 663 6.91 6.61 10.05
CA TYR A 663 5.54 6.24 9.75
C TYR A 663 4.88 7.26 8.80
N GLU A 664 5.07 8.55 9.09
CA GLU A 664 4.57 9.69 8.33
C GLU A 664 5.52 10.08 7.19
N ARG A 665 5.04 10.02 5.94
CA ARG A 665 5.85 10.34 4.75
C ARG A 665 5.97 11.82 4.43
N ARG A 666 5.19 12.70 5.06
CA ARG A 666 5.51 14.14 5.04
C ARG A 666 6.92 14.42 5.58
N ARG A 667 7.47 13.53 6.42
CA ARG A 667 8.83 13.64 7.00
C ARG A 667 9.98 13.38 6.02
N ASP A 668 9.68 13.00 4.78
CA ASP A 668 10.68 12.95 3.71
C ASP A 668 11.37 14.31 3.48
N ASP A 669 10.70 15.42 3.83
CA ASP A 669 11.26 16.77 3.85
C ASP A 669 12.42 16.98 4.85
N HIS A 670 12.63 16.02 5.76
CA HIS A 670 13.60 16.09 6.86
C HIS A 670 13.38 17.27 7.81
N GLU A 671 12.13 17.70 7.99
CA GLU A 671 11.78 18.75 8.94
C GLU A 671 11.74 18.24 10.38
N ARG A 672 11.95 19.16 11.34
CA ARG A 672 12.01 18.84 12.79
C ARG A 672 10.78 19.32 13.57
N ILE A 673 9.81 19.88 12.87
CA ILE A 673 8.63 20.54 13.43
C ILE A 673 7.43 19.58 13.48
N ARG A 674 6.52 19.83 14.43
CA ARG A 674 5.24 19.12 14.55
C ARG A 674 4.39 19.32 13.29
N ARG A 675 3.71 18.28 12.82
CA ARG A 675 2.73 18.37 11.72
C ARG A 675 1.45 19.08 12.17
N ALA A 676 0.79 19.75 11.24
CA ALA A 676 -0.40 20.57 11.55
C ALA A 676 -1.61 19.71 11.94
N ASP A 677 -1.69 18.50 11.41
CA ASP A 677 -2.80 17.56 11.53
C ASP A 677 -2.29 16.11 11.42
N GLY A 678 -3.19 15.15 11.62
CA GLY A 678 -2.92 13.72 11.49
C GLY A 678 -3.00 13.17 10.05
N ASP A 679 -2.98 14.01 9.01
CA ASP A 679 -3.12 13.56 7.62
C ASP A 679 -1.84 12.91 7.06
N VAL A 680 -1.55 11.73 7.59
CA VAL A 680 -0.36 10.95 7.26
C VAL A 680 -0.41 10.34 5.86
N TRP A 681 0.72 10.31 5.17
CA TRP A 681 0.76 9.82 3.78
C TRP A 681 1.29 8.38 3.66
N PRO A 682 0.62 7.49 2.90
CA PRO A 682 1.11 6.14 2.61
C PRO A 682 2.20 6.11 1.52
N PRO A 683 3.03 5.06 1.42
CA PRO A 683 2.94 3.83 2.20
C PRO A 683 3.38 4.02 3.65
N PHE A 684 2.65 3.40 4.56
CA PHE A 684 2.92 3.46 6.00
C PHE A 684 3.94 2.40 6.37
N TYR A 685 5.07 2.83 6.94
CA TYR A 685 6.04 1.92 7.52
C TYR A 685 5.69 1.72 8.97
N GLU A 686 4.99 0.60 9.23
CA GLU A 686 4.39 0.33 10.53
C GLU A 686 5.47 0.18 11.61
N LEU A 687 5.17 0.70 12.79
CA LEU A 687 6.04 0.67 13.95
C LEU A 687 5.57 -0.42 14.93
N PRO A 688 6.48 -0.97 15.74
CA PRO A 688 6.18 -2.13 16.59
C PRO A 688 5.25 -1.85 17.78
N PHE A 689 4.99 -0.58 18.08
CA PHE A 689 4.19 -0.13 19.23
C PHE A 689 2.79 0.29 18.80
N ALA A 690 1.80 0.00 19.63
CA ALA A 690 0.43 0.40 19.36
C ALA A 690 0.23 1.90 19.62
N ARG A 691 -0.69 2.50 18.84
CA ARG A 691 -1.23 3.83 19.13
C ARG A 691 -2.19 3.73 20.31
N SER A 692 -2.12 4.70 21.22
CA SER A 692 -2.88 4.67 22.49
C SER A 692 -4.30 5.19 22.37
N GLY A 693 -4.64 5.88 21.28
CA GLY A 693 -5.87 6.67 21.17
C GLY A 693 -5.87 7.95 22.02
N GLN A 694 -4.79 8.23 22.78
CA GLN A 694 -4.69 9.32 23.73
C GLN A 694 -3.65 10.37 23.30
N GLN A 695 -3.96 11.63 23.59
CA GLN A 695 -3.11 12.79 23.28
C GLN A 695 -2.72 12.83 21.78
N SER A 696 -1.83 13.74 21.39
CA SER A 696 -1.33 13.83 20.01
C SER A 696 0.20 13.77 20.00
N ALA A 697 0.74 12.98 19.06
CA ALA A 697 2.16 12.88 18.76
C ALA A 697 2.59 13.94 17.73
N TYR A 698 3.89 13.98 17.37
CA TYR A 698 4.41 15.00 16.46
C TYR A 698 3.94 14.87 15.00
N ASP A 699 3.36 13.73 14.64
CA ASP A 699 2.73 13.46 13.35
C ASP A 699 1.23 13.79 13.32
N GLY A 700 0.65 14.26 14.43
CA GLY A 700 -0.76 14.63 14.55
C GLY A 700 -1.69 13.47 14.95
N LEU A 701 -1.26 12.21 14.85
CA LEU A 701 -2.01 11.05 15.35
C LEU A 701 -1.87 10.89 16.86
N SER A 702 -2.54 9.90 17.47
CA SER A 702 -2.37 9.66 18.91
C SER A 702 -0.95 9.22 19.28
N LYS A 703 -0.57 9.43 20.54
CA LYS A 703 0.73 8.96 21.04
C LYS A 703 0.81 7.44 21.07
N TYR A 704 2.01 6.89 20.97
CA TYR A 704 2.28 5.48 21.19
C TYR A 704 2.16 5.10 22.67
N ASP A 705 1.78 3.84 22.94
CA ASP A 705 2.03 3.19 24.22
C ASP A 705 3.11 2.13 24.01
N LEU A 706 4.32 2.39 24.52
CA LEU A 706 5.48 1.51 24.40
C LEU A 706 5.34 0.20 25.21
N THR A 707 4.28 0.05 26.00
CA THR A 707 3.93 -1.20 26.69
C THR A 707 2.89 -2.03 25.95
N GLN A 708 2.32 -1.49 24.87
CA GLN A 708 1.37 -2.16 23.99
C GLN A 708 1.97 -2.28 22.58
N TYR A 709 1.64 -3.35 21.88
CA TYR A 709 2.29 -3.70 20.63
C TYR A 709 1.31 -3.71 19.47
N ASN A 710 1.74 -3.18 18.33
CA ASN A 710 0.99 -3.20 17.07
C ASN A 710 0.83 -4.65 16.60
N GLN A 711 -0.39 -5.20 16.68
CA GLN A 711 -0.59 -6.62 16.39
C GLN A 711 -0.28 -6.94 14.93
N TRP A 712 -0.66 -6.05 14.01
CA TRP A 712 -0.43 -6.23 12.58
C TRP A 712 1.07 -6.37 12.28
N TYR A 713 1.91 -5.45 12.77
CA TYR A 713 3.37 -5.48 12.57
C TYR A 713 3.98 -6.82 12.99
N TRP A 714 3.65 -7.28 14.20
CA TRP A 714 4.23 -8.50 14.76
C TRP A 714 3.69 -9.79 14.11
N ASN A 715 2.40 -9.82 13.79
CA ASN A 715 1.79 -10.92 13.03
C ASN A 715 2.41 -11.03 11.64
N ARG A 716 2.69 -9.90 10.99
CA ARG A 716 3.27 -9.88 9.66
C ARG A 716 4.69 -10.43 9.62
N LEU A 717 5.51 -10.02 10.58
CA LEU A 717 6.83 -10.61 10.80
C LEU A 717 6.76 -12.11 11.09
N LYS A 718 5.80 -12.52 11.93
CA LYS A 718 5.60 -13.93 12.28
C LYS A 718 5.20 -14.77 11.07
N GLN A 719 4.29 -14.28 10.23
CA GLN A 719 3.90 -14.94 8.97
C GLN A 719 5.10 -15.12 8.05
N PHE A 720 5.97 -14.11 7.92
CA PHE A 720 7.19 -14.24 7.13
C PHE A 720 8.17 -15.25 7.73
N ALA A 721 8.35 -15.26 9.06
CA ALA A 721 9.20 -16.24 9.74
C ALA A 721 8.69 -17.69 9.58
N ASP A 722 7.36 -17.88 9.58
CA ASP A 722 6.75 -19.18 9.27
C ASP A 722 7.02 -19.60 7.83
N LEU A 723 6.86 -18.68 6.87
CA LEU A 723 7.22 -18.92 5.47
C LEU A 723 8.71 -19.19 5.30
N ALA A 724 9.58 -18.54 6.06
CA ALA A 724 11.01 -18.80 6.04
C ALA A 724 11.33 -20.22 6.52
N ASP A 725 10.63 -20.70 7.56
CA ASP A 725 10.73 -22.09 8.02
C ASP A 725 10.15 -23.11 7.03
N GLU A 726 9.16 -22.74 6.23
CA GLU A 726 8.63 -23.58 5.15
C GLU A 726 9.56 -23.64 3.92
N ARG A 727 10.12 -22.48 3.55
CA ARG A 727 10.83 -22.28 2.27
C ARG A 727 12.35 -22.38 2.38
N GLY A 728 12.86 -22.63 3.60
CA GLY A 728 14.30 -22.70 3.87
C GLY A 728 15.00 -21.35 3.86
N LEU A 729 14.27 -20.25 4.05
CA LEU A 729 14.80 -18.88 4.11
C LEU A 729 15.19 -18.51 5.56
N VAL A 730 15.76 -17.31 5.72
CA VAL A 730 16.16 -16.74 7.00
C VAL A 730 15.63 -15.31 7.15
N LEU A 731 15.04 -15.00 8.30
CA LEU A 731 14.77 -13.64 8.76
C LEU A 731 15.91 -13.22 9.71
N MET A 732 16.66 -12.18 9.33
CA MET A 732 17.55 -11.50 10.26
C MET A 732 16.78 -10.32 10.88
N HIS A 733 16.29 -10.53 12.10
CA HIS A 733 15.49 -9.55 12.82
C HIS A 733 16.42 -8.65 13.66
N GLN A 734 16.50 -7.38 13.28
CA GLN A 734 17.24 -6.35 13.98
C GLN A 734 16.29 -5.68 14.96
N ASN A 735 16.50 -5.93 16.26
CA ASN A 735 15.52 -5.49 17.28
C ASN A 735 15.37 -3.97 17.32
N TYR A 736 16.45 -3.21 17.11
CA TYR A 736 16.43 -1.75 17.10
C TYR A 736 16.86 -1.18 15.75
N PHE A 737 16.64 0.13 15.59
CA PHE A 737 17.14 0.90 14.47
C PHE A 737 17.87 2.16 14.95
N GLN A 738 19.20 2.04 15.16
CA GLN A 738 20.04 3.05 15.79
C GLN A 738 20.09 4.37 15.01
N HIS A 739 19.84 4.33 13.70
CA HIS A 739 19.81 5.51 12.84
C HIS A 739 18.90 6.64 13.36
N ASN A 740 17.82 6.26 14.08
CA ASN A 740 16.90 7.18 14.73
C ASN A 740 17.51 8.06 15.84
N ILE A 741 18.65 7.68 16.41
CA ILE A 741 19.19 8.29 17.65
C ILE A 741 20.63 8.86 17.53
N ILE A 742 21.24 8.84 16.33
CA ILE A 742 22.64 9.27 16.13
C ILE A 742 22.87 10.32 15.02
N GLU A 743 21.93 10.48 14.07
CA GLU A 743 22.28 11.13 12.81
C GLU A 743 21.62 12.50 12.57
N ALA A 744 20.30 12.55 12.37
CA ALA A 744 19.60 13.76 11.98
C ALA A 744 18.40 13.98 12.87
N GLY A 745 18.08 15.25 13.12
CA GLY A 745 17.00 15.65 14.00
C GLY A 745 15.65 15.07 13.57
N ALA A 746 15.39 15.08 12.26
CA ALA A 746 14.17 14.56 11.65
C ALA A 746 13.95 13.06 11.88
N HIS A 747 15.03 12.26 11.95
CA HIS A 747 14.93 10.82 12.24
C HIS A 747 14.39 10.59 13.66
N TYR A 748 14.74 11.49 14.59
CA TYR A 748 14.28 11.42 15.99
C TYR A 748 12.91 12.08 16.21
N THR A 749 12.50 13.02 15.34
CA THR A 749 11.32 13.86 15.54
C THR A 749 10.04 13.03 15.77
N ASP A 750 9.81 12.01 14.95
CA ASP A 750 8.63 11.14 15.02
C ASP A 750 8.94 9.79 15.70
N PHE A 751 10.14 9.63 16.27
CA PHE A 751 10.57 8.37 16.90
C PHE A 751 9.68 8.03 18.11
N PRO A 752 9.12 6.81 18.23
CA PRO A 752 8.17 6.47 19.30
C PRO A 752 8.70 6.64 20.72
N TRP A 753 10.00 6.39 20.93
CA TRP A 753 10.60 6.48 22.27
C TRP A 753 10.82 7.91 22.76
N ARG A 754 10.74 8.90 21.88
CA ARG A 754 10.80 10.31 22.25
C ARG A 754 9.64 10.66 23.17
N THR A 755 9.90 11.39 24.26
CA THR A 755 8.90 11.75 25.29
C THR A 755 7.64 12.40 24.70
N ALA A 756 7.79 13.20 23.64
CA ALA A 756 6.66 13.81 22.96
C ALA A 756 5.72 12.84 22.23
N ASN A 757 6.17 11.64 21.88
CA ASN A 757 5.45 10.71 21.00
C ASN A 757 4.88 9.49 21.73
N ASN A 758 5.10 9.35 23.04
CA ASN A 758 4.53 8.26 23.84
C ASN A 758 3.93 8.73 25.18
N ILE A 759 3.12 7.86 25.78
CA ILE A 759 2.48 8.08 27.08
C ILE A 759 3.29 7.52 28.27
N ASN A 760 4.45 6.90 28.03
CA ASN A 760 5.19 6.11 29.02
C ASN A 760 6.23 6.92 29.80
N ASN A 761 6.38 8.22 29.51
CA ASN A 761 7.32 9.13 30.18
C ASN A 761 8.77 8.63 30.16
N THR A 762 9.32 8.44 28.96
CA THR A 762 10.69 7.92 28.74
C THR A 762 11.82 8.85 29.24
N GLY A 763 11.49 10.10 29.58
CA GLY A 763 12.41 11.04 30.23
C GLY A 763 13.49 11.59 29.29
N PHE A 764 13.30 11.53 27.97
CA PHE A 764 14.13 12.28 27.03
C PHE A 764 13.83 13.78 27.09
N PRO A 765 14.84 14.64 26.87
CA PRO A 765 14.68 16.08 26.99
C PRO A 765 13.73 16.65 25.94
N GLU A 766 12.86 17.56 26.35
CA GLU A 766 11.94 18.31 25.49
C GLU A 766 11.96 19.81 25.86
N PRO A 767 11.95 20.75 24.89
CA PRO A 767 12.13 20.47 23.46
C PRO A 767 13.53 19.89 23.17
N VAL A 768 13.65 19.13 22.09
CA VAL A 768 14.91 18.48 21.72
C VAL A 768 15.98 19.53 21.42
N ASN A 769 17.14 19.41 22.08
CA ASN A 769 18.30 20.25 21.80
C ASN A 769 19.02 19.75 20.53
N TYR A 770 18.52 20.13 19.36
CA TYR A 770 19.16 19.79 18.09
C TYR A 770 20.48 20.55 17.92
N ALA A 771 21.58 19.80 17.79
CA ALA A 771 22.91 20.37 17.58
C ALA A 771 22.96 21.10 16.22
N GLY A 772 23.17 22.42 16.28
CA GLY A 772 23.15 23.31 15.11
C GLY A 772 21.82 23.30 14.35
N ASP A 773 20.70 23.06 15.05
CA ASP A 773 19.37 22.88 14.47
C ASP A 773 19.34 21.88 13.30
N LYS A 774 20.10 20.79 13.40
CA LYS A 774 20.13 19.77 12.33
C LYS A 774 20.37 18.36 12.84
N ARG A 775 21.32 18.22 13.76
CA ARG A 775 21.80 16.93 14.26
C ARG A 775 21.20 16.63 15.62
N GLN A 776 21.21 15.36 16.01
CA GLN A 776 20.78 14.91 17.32
C GLN A 776 21.68 13.77 17.79
N PHE A 777 21.86 13.67 19.11
CA PHE A 777 22.74 12.70 19.76
C PHE A 777 22.01 12.12 20.97
N MET A 778 21.07 11.21 20.72
CA MET A 778 20.23 10.57 21.75
C MET A 778 20.69 9.16 22.14
N ALA A 779 21.73 8.63 21.49
CA ALA A 779 22.19 7.27 21.71
C ALA A 779 22.70 7.01 23.14
N GLU A 780 23.41 7.96 23.76
CA GLU A 780 23.88 7.78 25.14
C GLU A 780 22.71 7.65 26.13
N GLN A 781 21.70 8.51 26.03
CA GLN A 781 20.53 8.46 26.90
C GLN A 781 19.63 7.25 26.59
N PHE A 782 19.54 6.84 25.32
CA PHE A 782 18.78 5.67 24.92
C PHE A 782 19.43 4.37 25.40
N TYR A 783 20.76 4.27 25.33
CA TYR A 783 21.51 3.09 25.78
C TYR A 783 21.86 3.10 27.28
N ASP A 784 21.46 4.13 28.01
CA ASP A 784 21.56 4.18 29.47
C ASP A 784 20.51 3.26 30.13
N VAL A 785 20.97 2.08 30.51
CA VAL A 785 20.20 1.05 31.21
C VAL A 785 20.15 1.22 32.73
N THR A 786 20.75 2.29 33.26
CA THR A 786 20.66 2.65 34.69
C THR A 786 19.37 3.40 35.01
N ASN A 787 18.77 4.04 34.01
CA ASN A 787 17.44 4.63 34.14
C ASN A 787 16.37 3.53 34.31
N PRO A 788 15.64 3.50 35.43
CA PRO A 788 14.73 2.39 35.74
C PRO A 788 13.53 2.30 34.79
N ALA A 789 13.02 3.44 34.30
CA ALA A 789 11.89 3.48 33.38
C ALA A 789 12.28 2.94 32.00
N ARG A 790 13.38 3.45 31.42
CA ARG A 790 13.89 2.97 30.12
C ARG A 790 14.34 1.52 30.19
N ARG A 791 15.03 1.12 31.26
CA ARG A 791 15.43 -0.28 31.47
C ARG A 791 14.25 -1.23 31.38
N LYS A 792 13.14 -0.92 32.06
CA LYS A 792 11.92 -1.74 32.03
C LYS A 792 11.35 -1.85 30.60
N LEU A 793 11.30 -0.74 29.87
CA LEU A 793 10.82 -0.72 28.48
C LEU A 793 11.73 -1.53 27.55
N HIS A 794 13.06 -1.42 27.69
CA HIS A 794 13.98 -2.24 26.90
C HIS A 794 13.82 -3.74 27.18
N ILE A 795 13.70 -4.15 28.44
CA ILE A 795 13.46 -5.56 28.79
C ILE A 795 12.16 -6.05 28.15
N ALA A 796 11.07 -5.29 28.30
CA ALA A 796 9.77 -5.65 27.74
C ALA A 796 9.83 -5.79 26.21
N TYR A 797 10.49 -4.83 25.54
CA TYR A 797 10.61 -4.84 24.09
C TYR A 797 11.50 -5.97 23.57
N ILE A 798 12.64 -6.22 24.20
CA ILE A 798 13.51 -7.36 23.86
C ILE A 798 12.76 -8.67 24.04
N ASN A 799 12.03 -8.84 25.15
CA ASN A 799 11.19 -10.02 25.36
C ASN A 799 10.14 -10.15 24.26
N LYS A 800 9.46 -9.07 23.87
CA LYS A 800 8.50 -9.11 22.76
C LYS A 800 9.14 -9.55 21.43
N CYS A 801 10.35 -9.08 21.11
CA CYS A 801 11.09 -9.53 19.93
C CYS A 801 11.34 -11.06 19.97
N LEU A 802 11.66 -11.62 21.14
CA LEU A 802 11.93 -13.05 21.30
C LEU A 802 10.62 -13.88 21.33
N ASP A 803 9.61 -13.41 22.06
CA ASP A 803 8.30 -14.05 22.21
C ASP A 803 7.63 -14.27 20.87
N ASN A 804 7.72 -13.27 19.97
CA ASN A 804 7.07 -13.34 18.66
C ASN A 804 7.56 -14.54 17.83
N PHE A 805 8.84 -14.90 17.96
CA PHE A 805 9.49 -15.96 17.18
C PHE A 805 9.87 -17.18 18.01
N ALA A 806 9.32 -17.32 19.22
CA ALA A 806 9.65 -18.38 20.15
C ALA A 806 9.37 -19.81 19.62
N ASN A 807 8.66 -19.96 18.50
CA ASN A 807 8.36 -21.24 17.84
C ASN A 807 8.95 -21.34 16.43
N ASN A 808 9.75 -20.36 16.00
CA ASN A 808 10.43 -20.34 14.72
C ASN A 808 11.89 -20.73 14.90
N ASN A 809 12.48 -21.29 13.85
CA ASN A 809 13.91 -21.65 13.84
C ASN A 809 14.71 -20.85 12.81
N GLY A 810 14.07 -20.32 11.77
CA GLY A 810 14.69 -19.51 10.72
C GLY A 810 14.89 -18.03 11.05
N VAL A 811 14.98 -17.67 12.34
CA VAL A 811 15.15 -16.28 12.77
C VAL A 811 16.50 -16.10 13.48
N ILE A 812 17.32 -15.17 12.99
CA ILE A 812 18.54 -14.72 13.66
C ILE A 812 18.26 -13.35 14.28
N GLN A 813 18.37 -13.26 15.61
CA GLN A 813 18.16 -12.02 16.35
C GLN A 813 19.47 -11.23 16.42
N THR A 814 19.45 -9.96 16.04
CA THR A 814 20.59 -9.04 16.19
C THR A 814 20.13 -7.78 16.93
N THR A 815 21.07 -7.08 17.56
CA THR A 815 20.73 -5.93 18.40
C THR A 815 20.07 -4.81 17.61
N SER A 816 20.69 -4.34 16.52
CA SER A 816 20.17 -3.19 15.77
C SER A 816 20.72 -3.14 14.36
N ALA A 817 19.95 -2.58 13.43
CA ALA A 817 20.51 -1.99 12.23
C ALA A 817 21.44 -0.84 12.64
N GLU A 818 22.60 -0.76 12.00
CA GLU A 818 23.67 0.21 12.27
C GLU A 818 24.14 0.26 13.73
N TYR A 819 24.26 -0.88 14.43
CA TYR A 819 24.72 -0.90 15.82
C TYR A 819 26.20 -0.48 15.98
N THR A 820 26.41 0.79 16.29
CA THR A 820 27.71 1.36 16.73
C THR A 820 27.67 1.81 18.20
N GLY A 821 26.69 1.30 18.95
CA GLY A 821 26.46 1.59 20.36
C GLY A 821 27.52 0.98 21.30
N PRO A 822 27.41 1.23 22.62
CA PRO A 822 28.42 0.84 23.59
C PRO A 822 28.33 -0.64 23.99
N LEU A 823 29.48 -1.23 24.39
CA LEU A 823 29.56 -2.60 24.91
C LEU A 823 28.62 -2.85 26.10
N SER A 824 28.40 -1.85 26.96
CA SER A 824 27.51 -1.96 28.12
C SER A 824 26.08 -2.32 27.73
N PHE A 825 25.54 -1.74 26.66
CA PHE A 825 24.20 -2.05 26.19
C PHE A 825 24.13 -3.40 25.47
N MET A 826 25.16 -3.75 24.70
CA MET A 826 25.27 -5.09 24.09
C MET A 826 25.23 -6.18 25.18
N LYS A 827 25.99 -6.01 26.27
CA LYS A 827 25.95 -6.93 27.42
C LYS A 827 24.56 -7.03 28.04
N PHE A 828 23.91 -5.89 28.27
CA PHE A 828 22.54 -5.86 28.79
C PHE A 828 21.53 -6.57 27.86
N TRP A 829 21.65 -6.39 26.54
CA TRP A 829 20.79 -7.05 25.56
C TRP A 829 20.99 -8.58 25.61
N VAL A 830 22.24 -9.06 25.56
CA VAL A 830 22.56 -10.50 25.66
C VAL A 830 22.14 -11.09 27.00
N GLU A 831 22.32 -10.37 28.11
CA GLU A 831 21.86 -10.79 29.43
C GLU A 831 20.34 -10.93 29.48
N THR A 832 19.61 -9.97 28.90
CA THR A 832 18.14 -10.04 28.81
C THR A 832 17.69 -11.25 28.00
N VAL A 833 18.33 -11.53 26.87
CA VAL A 833 18.09 -12.74 26.07
C VAL A 833 18.36 -13.99 26.90
N LYS A 834 19.51 -14.10 27.56
CA LYS A 834 19.88 -15.24 28.40
C LYS A 834 18.83 -15.50 29.48
N ASN A 835 18.34 -14.45 30.13
CA ASN A 835 17.29 -14.53 31.14
C ASN A 835 15.95 -14.98 30.54
N TRP A 836 15.61 -14.49 29.35
CA TRP A 836 14.43 -14.93 28.62
C TRP A 836 14.52 -16.42 28.27
N GLU A 837 15.65 -16.90 27.73
CA GLU A 837 15.86 -18.31 27.38
C GLU A 837 15.76 -19.22 28.60
N ALA A 838 16.35 -18.80 29.73
CA ALA A 838 16.29 -19.50 31.00
C ALA A 838 14.85 -19.60 31.56
N THR A 839 14.05 -18.54 31.38
CA THR A 839 12.67 -18.46 31.88
C THR A 839 11.69 -19.25 31.00
N HIS A 840 11.80 -19.10 29.68
CA HIS A 840 10.86 -19.70 28.71
C HIS A 840 11.25 -21.11 28.26
N LYS A 841 12.46 -21.57 28.62
CA LYS A 841 13.02 -22.89 28.23
C LYS A 841 13.08 -23.06 26.71
N LYS A 842 13.47 -21.99 26.02
CA LYS A 842 13.58 -21.93 24.56
C LYS A 842 14.89 -21.25 24.18
N LYS A 843 15.53 -21.74 23.11
CA LYS A 843 16.73 -21.13 22.52
C LYS A 843 16.33 -20.29 21.30
N GLN A 844 16.98 -19.15 21.12
CA GLN A 844 16.94 -18.35 19.91
C GLN A 844 18.36 -18.27 19.32
N LEU A 845 18.48 -18.10 18.00
CA LEU A 845 19.78 -17.88 17.35
C LEU A 845 20.17 -16.41 17.52
N ILE A 846 21.24 -16.17 18.26
CA ILE A 846 21.69 -14.82 18.62
C ILE A 846 22.92 -14.43 17.79
N GLY A 847 22.78 -13.37 17.01
CA GLY A 847 23.83 -12.78 16.17
C GLY A 847 24.46 -11.54 16.78
N LEU A 848 25.79 -11.49 16.76
CA LEU A 848 26.59 -10.35 17.18
C LEU A 848 27.05 -9.56 15.95
N SER A 849 26.40 -8.43 15.68
CA SER A 849 26.76 -7.49 14.61
C SER A 849 27.04 -6.12 15.24
N ALA A 850 28.32 -5.76 15.36
CA ALA A 850 28.77 -4.56 16.07
C ALA A 850 30.16 -4.11 15.57
N THR A 851 30.67 -2.99 16.09
CA THR A 851 32.06 -2.58 15.91
C THR A 851 33.02 -3.61 16.52
N LYS A 852 34.26 -3.67 16.02
CA LYS A 852 35.22 -4.73 16.41
C LYS A 852 35.49 -4.79 17.90
N ASP A 853 35.66 -3.65 18.55
CA ASP A 853 35.91 -3.52 19.99
C ASP A 853 34.74 -4.05 20.84
N VAL A 854 33.50 -3.75 20.45
CA VAL A 854 32.29 -4.25 21.10
C VAL A 854 32.12 -5.74 20.86
N GLN A 855 32.37 -6.20 19.63
CA GLN A 855 32.32 -7.62 19.27
C GLN A 855 33.34 -8.43 20.09
N ASP A 856 34.60 -8.01 20.11
CA ASP A 856 35.67 -8.69 20.85
C ASP A 856 35.44 -8.62 22.36
N GLY A 857 34.98 -7.47 22.87
CA GLY A 857 34.63 -7.31 24.29
C GLY A 857 33.47 -8.19 24.74
N MET A 858 32.47 -8.44 23.88
CA MET A 858 31.36 -9.34 24.16
C MET A 858 31.81 -10.82 24.11
N LEU A 859 32.64 -11.19 23.13
CA LEU A 859 33.16 -12.56 22.99
C LEU A 859 34.19 -12.94 24.06
N ALA A 860 34.84 -11.96 24.69
CA ALA A 860 35.73 -12.15 25.84
C ALA A 860 34.98 -12.39 27.16
N ASP A 861 33.68 -12.10 27.23
CA ASP A 861 32.85 -12.30 28.42
C ASP A 861 32.48 -13.79 28.59
N ALA A 862 33.17 -14.47 29.49
CA ALA A 862 33.02 -15.92 29.69
C ALA A 862 31.59 -16.36 30.08
N VAL A 863 30.77 -15.45 30.64
CA VAL A 863 29.41 -15.77 31.11
C VAL A 863 28.36 -15.58 30.00
N LEU A 864 28.54 -14.55 29.18
CA LEU A 864 27.55 -14.14 28.19
C LEU A 864 27.89 -14.59 26.76
N ALA A 865 29.16 -14.83 26.44
CA ALA A 865 29.57 -15.30 25.11
C ALA A 865 28.93 -16.65 24.72
N GLY A 866 28.52 -17.48 25.70
CA GLY A 866 27.79 -18.73 25.47
C GLY A 866 26.40 -18.56 24.88
N THR A 867 25.78 -17.38 25.04
CA THR A 867 24.46 -17.07 24.49
C THR A 867 24.50 -16.71 22.99
N ILE A 868 25.67 -16.28 22.49
CA ILE A 868 25.90 -15.91 21.09
C ILE A 868 26.09 -17.16 20.22
N ASP A 869 25.36 -17.27 19.12
CA ASP A 869 25.46 -18.39 18.18
C ASP A 869 26.19 -17.99 16.89
N VAL A 870 26.04 -16.71 16.49
CA VAL A 870 26.53 -16.17 15.22
C VAL A 870 27.36 -14.91 15.44
N ILE A 871 28.50 -14.79 14.76
CA ILE A 871 29.35 -13.60 14.72
C ILE A 871 29.23 -12.98 13.32
N ASP A 872 28.81 -11.72 13.22
CA ASP A 872 28.66 -11.01 11.95
C ASP A 872 29.70 -9.88 11.81
N ILE A 873 30.61 -10.03 10.86
CA ILE A 873 31.62 -9.03 10.52
C ILE A 873 30.97 -8.01 9.57
N ARG A 874 30.52 -6.86 10.13
CA ARG A 874 29.78 -5.82 9.38
C ARG A 874 30.37 -4.42 9.52
N TYR A 875 30.51 -3.92 10.74
CA TYR A 875 30.94 -2.52 11.00
C TYR A 875 32.46 -2.36 11.15
N TRP A 876 33.21 -3.35 10.67
CA TRP A 876 34.67 -3.35 10.63
C TRP A 876 35.14 -4.37 9.58
N TYR A 877 36.32 -4.18 8.98
CA TYR A 877 36.92 -5.15 8.08
C TYR A 877 38.42 -4.89 7.86
N TYR A 878 39.15 -5.90 7.37
CA TYR A 878 40.52 -5.73 6.89
C TYR A 878 40.53 -5.20 5.46
N GLN A 879 41.31 -4.16 5.20
CA GLN A 879 41.47 -3.53 3.90
C GLN A 879 42.51 -4.29 3.08
N ALA A 880 42.50 -4.15 1.75
CA ALA A 880 43.41 -4.87 0.84
C ALA A 880 44.91 -4.70 1.17
N ASN A 881 45.30 -3.57 1.77
CA ASN A 881 46.67 -3.30 2.23
C ASN A 881 47.03 -3.94 3.58
N GLY A 882 46.12 -4.71 4.19
CA GLY A 882 46.30 -5.38 5.47
C GLY A 882 45.93 -4.55 6.71
N ASN A 883 45.66 -3.24 6.56
CA ASN A 883 45.21 -2.38 7.66
C ASN A 883 43.75 -2.70 8.04
N VAL A 884 43.39 -2.48 9.31
CA VAL A 884 42.02 -2.69 9.78
C VAL A 884 41.22 -1.38 9.77
N TYR A 885 40.01 -1.42 9.21
CA TYR A 885 38.96 -0.44 9.50
C TYR A 885 38.16 -0.97 10.68
N ALA A 886 38.31 -0.36 11.86
CA ALA A 886 37.65 -0.75 13.10
C ALA A 886 37.30 0.51 13.92
N PRO A 887 36.25 1.25 13.52
CA PRO A 887 35.81 2.39 14.31
C PRO A 887 35.33 1.89 15.68
N PRO A 888 35.59 2.62 16.77
CA PRO A 888 35.18 2.22 18.11
C PRO A 888 33.67 2.40 18.33
N GLY A 889 33.10 1.54 19.18
CA GLY A 889 31.70 1.62 19.59
C GLY A 889 31.44 2.71 20.64
N GLY A 890 30.17 3.06 20.84
CA GLY A 890 29.74 4.00 21.89
C GLY A 890 30.04 5.47 21.60
N GLN A 891 30.48 5.83 20.39
CA GLN A 891 30.79 7.21 20.02
C GLN A 891 29.59 8.03 19.50
N SER A 892 28.41 7.43 19.42
CA SER A 892 27.20 8.08 18.88
C SER A 892 27.36 8.59 17.44
N LEU A 893 28.05 7.80 16.59
CA LEU A 893 28.25 8.11 15.17
C LEU A 893 27.66 7.00 14.29
N ALA A 894 26.93 7.40 13.25
CA ALA A 894 26.44 6.47 12.23
C ALA A 894 27.62 5.86 11.43
N PRO A 895 27.48 4.63 10.90
CA PRO A 895 28.49 4.00 10.05
C PRO A 895 28.98 4.93 8.93
N ARG A 896 28.07 5.62 8.23
CA ARG A 896 28.43 6.58 7.17
C ARG A 896 29.21 7.80 7.66
N GLN A 897 29.06 8.20 8.93
CA GLN A 897 29.87 9.27 9.52
C GLN A 897 31.26 8.75 9.87
N GLN A 898 31.36 7.54 10.40
CA GLN A 898 32.65 6.87 10.65
C GLN A 898 33.42 6.70 9.33
N GLU A 899 32.78 6.23 8.26
CA GLU A 899 33.43 6.08 6.94
C GLU A 899 34.00 7.40 6.41
N ARG A 900 33.33 8.54 6.63
CA ARG A 900 33.86 9.86 6.23
C ARG A 900 35.10 10.26 7.02
N VAL A 901 35.18 9.85 8.30
CA VAL A 901 36.32 10.14 9.19
C VAL A 901 37.50 9.22 8.87
N PHE A 902 37.26 7.91 8.83
CA PHE A 902 38.29 6.89 8.66
C PHE A 902 38.70 6.68 7.19
N LYS A 903 37.85 7.07 6.23
CA LYS A 903 38.06 6.94 4.77
C LYS A 903 38.56 5.55 4.37
N PRO A 904 37.86 4.48 4.78
CA PRO A 904 38.34 3.12 4.57
C PRO A 904 38.45 2.80 3.07
N LYS A 905 39.38 1.90 2.74
CA LYS A 905 39.65 1.40 1.39
C LYS A 905 39.00 0.04 1.20
N ALA A 906 38.82 -0.36 -0.06
CA ALA A 906 38.27 -1.66 -0.40
C ALA A 906 39.03 -2.83 0.24
N THR A 907 38.31 -3.89 0.56
CA THR A 907 38.87 -5.19 0.99
C THR A 907 39.42 -6.01 -0.20
N SER A 908 39.97 -7.20 0.07
CA SER A 908 40.34 -8.22 -0.92
C SER A 908 39.85 -9.60 -0.48
N ALA A 909 39.86 -10.58 -1.40
CA ALA A 909 39.44 -11.95 -1.08
C ALA A 909 40.28 -12.57 0.07
N GLU A 910 41.59 -12.30 0.10
CA GLU A 910 42.52 -12.74 1.14
C GLU A 910 42.19 -12.12 2.50
N GLN A 911 41.77 -10.85 2.52
CA GLN A 911 41.44 -10.14 3.76
C GLN A 911 40.06 -10.53 4.28
N VAL A 912 39.10 -10.83 3.40
CA VAL A 912 37.83 -11.46 3.77
C VAL A 912 38.08 -12.86 4.36
N TYR A 913 38.89 -13.69 3.68
CA TYR A 913 39.28 -15.00 4.20
C TYR A 913 39.91 -14.88 5.58
N ARG A 914 40.88 -13.96 5.75
CA ARG A 914 41.53 -13.68 7.03
C ARG A 914 40.53 -13.27 8.11
N ALA A 915 39.62 -12.35 7.81
CA ALA A 915 38.63 -11.85 8.76
C ALA A 915 37.74 -12.99 9.30
N VAL A 916 37.20 -13.80 8.39
CA VAL A 916 36.32 -14.93 8.75
C VAL A 916 37.11 -16.02 9.48
N ARG A 917 38.30 -16.39 8.97
CA ARG A 917 39.16 -17.43 9.54
C ARG A 917 39.61 -17.09 10.96
N GLU A 918 39.90 -15.83 11.25
CA GLU A 918 40.28 -15.35 12.59
C GLU A 918 39.23 -15.73 13.65
N TYR A 919 37.95 -15.48 13.39
CA TYR A 919 36.88 -15.82 14.33
C TYR A 919 36.52 -17.29 14.28
N ARG A 920 36.59 -17.90 13.10
CA ARG A 920 36.35 -19.34 12.93
C ARG A 920 37.31 -20.18 13.77
N ASP A 921 38.58 -19.81 13.83
CA ASP A 921 39.60 -20.55 14.59
C ASP A 921 39.48 -20.31 16.10
N ARG A 922 39.14 -19.08 16.51
CA ARG A 922 38.96 -18.74 17.93
C ARG A 922 37.67 -19.30 18.51
N TYR A 923 36.61 -19.40 17.71
CA TYR A 923 35.26 -19.80 18.13
C TYR A 923 34.66 -20.87 17.20
N PRO A 924 35.24 -22.08 17.14
CA PRO A 924 34.84 -23.13 16.17
C PRO A 924 33.40 -23.64 16.33
N GLN A 925 32.76 -23.38 17.46
CA GLN A 925 31.38 -23.73 17.76
C GLN A 925 30.36 -22.68 17.29
N LYS A 926 30.81 -21.49 16.86
CA LYS A 926 29.95 -20.38 16.42
C LYS A 926 29.98 -20.28 14.89
N ALA A 927 28.87 -19.86 14.29
CA ALA A 927 28.88 -19.49 12.89
C ALA A 927 29.48 -18.09 12.70
N VAL A 928 30.22 -17.89 11.61
CA VAL A 928 30.82 -16.59 11.26
C VAL A 928 30.23 -16.12 9.94
N LEU A 929 29.67 -14.92 9.90
CA LEU A 929 29.15 -14.23 8.72
C LEU A 929 30.08 -13.09 8.34
N TYR A 930 30.03 -12.70 7.07
CA TYR A 930 30.68 -11.50 6.56
C TYR A 930 29.65 -10.68 5.79
N SER A 931 29.31 -9.51 6.33
CA SER A 931 28.33 -8.57 5.78
C SER A 931 28.92 -7.16 5.57
N ALA A 932 30.26 -7.06 5.57
CA ALA A 932 31.00 -5.80 5.40
C ALA A 932 31.30 -5.50 3.91
N ASP A 933 32.29 -4.64 3.65
CA ASP A 933 32.67 -4.22 2.29
C ASP A 933 32.82 -5.41 1.33
N ALA A 934 32.21 -5.29 0.15
CA ALA A 934 32.23 -6.30 -0.91
C ALA A 934 31.75 -7.71 -0.51
N TYR A 935 30.84 -7.83 0.47
CA TYR A 935 30.33 -9.13 0.93
C TYR A 935 29.79 -10.04 -0.19
N ASP A 936 29.16 -9.46 -1.21
CA ASP A 936 28.55 -10.19 -2.32
C ASP A 936 29.54 -10.65 -3.39
N LYS A 937 30.80 -10.22 -3.33
CA LYS A 937 31.84 -10.55 -4.31
C LYS A 937 32.74 -11.71 -3.89
N PHE A 938 32.91 -11.91 -2.58
CA PHE A 938 33.93 -12.82 -2.04
C PHE A 938 33.35 -14.06 -1.36
N GLY A 939 32.19 -14.55 -1.82
CA GLY A 939 31.50 -15.71 -1.22
C GLY A 939 32.35 -16.98 -1.14
N TRP A 940 33.18 -17.28 -2.15
CA TRP A 940 34.11 -18.41 -2.06
C TRP A 940 35.17 -18.21 -0.98
N ALA A 941 35.69 -16.99 -0.79
CA ALA A 941 36.63 -16.72 0.30
C ALA A 941 35.96 -16.91 1.67
N VAL A 942 34.70 -16.48 1.83
CA VAL A 942 33.90 -16.70 3.04
C VAL A 942 33.71 -18.21 3.30
N LEU A 943 33.24 -18.97 2.30
CA LEU A 943 33.06 -20.42 2.42
C LEU A 943 34.38 -21.11 2.80
N MET A 944 35.46 -20.82 2.08
CA MET A 944 36.74 -21.47 2.28
C MET A 944 37.39 -21.11 3.63
N ALA A 945 37.07 -19.95 4.20
CA ALA A 945 37.47 -19.55 5.55
C ALA A 945 36.64 -20.20 6.66
N GLY A 946 35.60 -20.97 6.31
CA GLY A 946 34.68 -21.59 7.25
C GLY A 946 33.50 -20.71 7.65
N GLY A 947 33.18 -19.69 6.86
CA GLY A 947 32.08 -18.76 7.09
C GLY A 947 30.76 -19.21 6.48
N SER A 948 29.66 -18.87 7.14
CA SER A 948 28.30 -19.21 6.76
C SER A 948 27.62 -18.11 5.93
N LEU A 949 26.53 -18.47 5.25
CA LEU A 949 25.81 -17.61 4.31
C LEU A 949 26.71 -16.95 3.25
N PRO A 950 27.68 -17.68 2.64
CA PRO A 950 28.45 -17.11 1.54
C PRO A 950 27.53 -16.82 0.35
N VAL A 951 27.83 -15.72 -0.36
CA VAL A 951 27.15 -15.40 -1.63
C VAL A 951 27.78 -16.22 -2.75
N LEU A 952 27.21 -17.39 -3.03
CA LEU A 952 27.65 -18.28 -4.11
C LEU A 952 26.67 -18.24 -5.30
N PRO A 953 27.07 -18.69 -6.50
CA PRO A 953 26.12 -18.89 -7.59
C PRO A 953 25.02 -19.88 -7.21
N ALA A 954 23.76 -19.59 -7.57
CA ALA A 954 22.59 -20.41 -7.23
C ALA A 954 22.67 -21.86 -7.72
N THR A 955 23.50 -22.10 -8.74
CA THR A 955 23.78 -23.41 -9.37
C THR A 955 24.85 -24.24 -8.67
N THR A 956 25.41 -23.76 -7.55
CA THR A 956 26.40 -24.50 -6.76
C THR A 956 25.82 -25.85 -6.28
N ASP A 957 26.60 -26.92 -6.43
CA ASP A 957 26.21 -28.29 -6.09
C ASP A 957 25.77 -28.41 -4.61
N LYS A 958 24.54 -28.85 -4.36
CA LYS A 958 24.00 -29.01 -3.00
C LYS A 958 24.71 -30.10 -2.21
N ASP A 959 25.22 -31.14 -2.87
CA ASP A 959 25.94 -32.21 -2.18
C ASP A 959 27.34 -31.74 -1.75
N LEU A 960 27.94 -30.79 -2.47
CA LEU A 960 29.12 -30.06 -1.99
C LEU A 960 28.77 -29.29 -0.71
N LEU A 961 27.69 -28.50 -0.70
CA LEU A 961 27.27 -27.74 0.49
C LEU A 961 26.99 -28.65 1.69
N LYS A 962 26.42 -29.84 1.47
CA LYS A 962 26.26 -30.86 2.52
C LYS A 962 27.60 -31.38 3.03
N ALA A 963 28.55 -31.67 2.14
CA ALA A 963 29.86 -32.16 2.51
C ALA A 963 30.66 -31.13 3.32
N VAL A 964 30.57 -29.84 2.95
CA VAL A 964 31.27 -28.73 3.62
C VAL A 964 30.88 -28.59 5.09
N SER A 965 29.64 -28.93 5.49
CA SER A 965 29.20 -28.89 6.90
C SER A 965 30.04 -29.78 7.85
N GLY A 966 30.71 -30.80 7.30
CA GLY A 966 31.63 -31.69 8.01
C GLY A 966 33.11 -31.33 7.85
N MET A 967 33.43 -30.20 7.23
CA MET A 967 34.79 -29.76 6.93
C MET A 967 35.20 -28.54 7.77
N LYS A 968 36.51 -28.37 7.91
CA LYS A 968 37.15 -27.21 8.52
C LYS A 968 38.26 -26.67 7.62
N PRO A 969 38.56 -25.36 7.67
CA PRO A 969 39.70 -24.83 6.94
C PRO A 969 41.02 -25.33 7.53
N VAL A 970 42.00 -25.58 6.67
CA VAL A 970 43.33 -26.10 7.02
C VAL A 970 44.41 -25.37 6.22
N GLY A 971 45.62 -25.29 6.78
CA GLY A 971 46.74 -24.54 6.20
C GLY A 971 46.89 -23.10 6.74
N PRO A 972 47.86 -22.32 6.22
CA PRO A 972 48.17 -20.98 6.70
C PRO A 972 47.11 -19.96 6.25
N VAL A 973 46.79 -18.99 7.12
CA VAL A 973 45.79 -17.93 6.86
C VAL A 973 46.13 -17.08 5.65
N ALA A 974 47.42 -16.85 5.38
CA ALA A 974 47.87 -16.06 4.24
C ALA A 974 47.72 -16.77 2.88
N GLY A 975 47.50 -18.10 2.87
CA GLY A 975 47.49 -18.93 1.66
C GLY A 975 48.80 -18.87 0.85
N ALA A 976 49.14 -19.92 0.12
CA ALA A 976 50.12 -19.80 -0.97
C ALA A 976 49.36 -19.47 -2.25
N ASN A 977 49.73 -18.40 -2.96
CA ASN A 977 49.21 -18.06 -4.31
C ASN A 977 47.67 -17.98 -4.45
N GLY A 978 46.96 -17.52 -3.42
CA GLY A 978 45.49 -17.42 -3.44
C GLY A 978 44.78 -18.77 -3.45
N GLN A 979 45.41 -19.80 -2.85
CA GLN A 979 44.86 -21.14 -2.70
C GLN A 979 44.44 -21.40 -1.24
N TRP A 980 43.22 -21.90 -1.06
CA TRP A 980 42.64 -22.25 0.25
C TRP A 980 42.07 -23.67 0.25
N LEU A 981 42.04 -24.30 1.42
CA LEU A 981 41.68 -25.70 1.58
C LEU A 981 40.70 -25.90 2.75
N LEU A 982 39.58 -26.57 2.49
CA LEU A 982 38.73 -27.20 3.49
C LEU A 982 39.03 -28.70 3.53
N SER A 983 39.06 -29.29 4.73
CA SER A 983 39.30 -30.72 4.93
C SER A 983 38.28 -31.30 5.92
N GLY A 984 37.82 -32.52 5.63
CA GLY A 984 36.96 -33.31 6.51
C GLY A 984 37.09 -34.81 6.25
N ARG A 985 36.33 -35.62 6.98
CA ARG A 985 36.42 -37.10 6.88
C ARG A 985 36.14 -37.63 5.46
N GLN A 986 35.29 -36.92 4.71
CA GLN A 986 34.84 -37.32 3.38
C GLN A 986 35.75 -36.85 2.24
N GLY A 987 36.76 -36.02 2.52
CA GLY A 987 37.72 -35.51 1.54
C GLY A 987 38.06 -34.03 1.71
N TYR A 988 38.28 -33.34 0.60
CA TYR A 988 38.79 -31.97 0.57
C TYR A 988 37.98 -31.07 -0.37
N VAL A 989 37.96 -29.78 -0.11
CA VAL A 989 37.56 -28.76 -1.09
C VAL A 989 38.72 -27.78 -1.23
N VAL A 990 39.16 -27.54 -2.45
CA VAL A 990 40.24 -26.60 -2.77
C VAL A 990 39.67 -25.44 -3.56
N TYR A 991 40.04 -24.22 -3.22
CA TYR A 991 39.85 -23.05 -4.07
C TYR A 991 41.23 -22.55 -4.49
N SER A 992 41.40 -22.21 -5.77
CA SER A 992 42.62 -21.59 -6.30
C SER A 992 42.22 -20.43 -7.19
N ASN A 993 42.70 -19.22 -6.91
CA ASN A 993 42.42 -18.05 -7.74
C ASN A 993 43.31 -17.98 -9.00
N SER A 994 44.47 -18.63 -8.98
CA SER A 994 45.51 -18.51 -10.02
C SER A 994 45.55 -19.69 -11.01
N GLY A 995 44.72 -20.71 -10.82
CA GLY A 995 44.81 -21.96 -11.58
C GLY A 995 46.03 -22.82 -11.23
N ALA A 996 46.80 -22.43 -10.21
CA ALA A 996 47.93 -23.20 -9.71
C ALA A 996 47.50 -24.59 -9.24
N GLU A 997 48.37 -25.59 -9.43
CA GLU A 997 48.15 -26.96 -8.96
C GLU A 997 48.00 -27.03 -7.43
N ALA A 998 47.26 -28.04 -6.96
CA ALA A 998 47.05 -28.30 -5.54
C ALA A 998 47.65 -29.65 -5.16
N THR A 999 48.36 -29.70 -4.02
CA THR A 999 48.88 -30.95 -3.46
C THR A 999 48.05 -31.34 -2.25
N LEU A 1000 47.46 -32.53 -2.29
CA LEU A 1000 46.57 -33.06 -1.26
C LEU A 1000 47.13 -34.36 -0.69
N ASN A 1001 46.91 -34.59 0.60
CA ASN A 1001 47.23 -35.87 1.22
C ASN A 1001 46.06 -36.86 1.01
N LEU A 1002 46.19 -37.72 0.00
CA LEU A 1002 45.18 -38.72 -0.40
C LEU A 1002 45.68 -40.13 -0.10
N ASP A 1003 44.85 -40.94 0.58
CA ASP A 1003 45.18 -42.30 1.01
C ASP A 1003 45.54 -43.20 -0.18
N ALA A 1004 46.72 -43.85 -0.14
CA ALA A 1004 47.27 -44.61 -1.27
C ALA A 1004 46.37 -45.78 -1.77
N ASN A 1005 45.48 -46.27 -0.90
CA ASN A 1005 44.58 -47.38 -1.16
C ASN A 1005 43.13 -46.93 -1.43
N THR A 1006 42.88 -45.63 -1.59
CA THR A 1006 41.54 -45.09 -1.85
C THR A 1006 41.50 -44.37 -3.19
N THR A 1007 40.44 -44.61 -3.95
CA THR A 1007 40.11 -43.83 -5.15
C THR A 1007 39.19 -42.69 -4.74
N TYR A 1008 39.52 -41.49 -5.19
CA TYR A 1008 38.74 -40.29 -4.94
C TYR A 1008 38.10 -39.82 -6.24
N GLN A 1009 36.88 -39.29 -6.13
CA GLN A 1009 36.22 -38.53 -7.18
C GLN A 1009 36.60 -37.05 -7.03
N LEU A 1010 37.00 -36.45 -8.13
CA LEU A 1010 37.44 -35.05 -8.24
C LEU A 1010 36.43 -34.34 -9.13
N LYS A 1011 35.59 -33.48 -8.55
CA LYS A 1011 34.66 -32.61 -9.27
C LYS A 1011 35.26 -31.20 -9.36
N TRP A 1012 35.50 -30.74 -10.58
CA TRP A 1012 36.00 -29.40 -10.86
C TRP A 1012 34.83 -28.47 -11.16
N ILE A 1013 34.76 -27.38 -10.39
CA ILE A 1013 33.67 -26.42 -10.37
C ILE A 1013 34.22 -25.06 -10.80
N ASN A 1014 33.50 -24.39 -11.69
CA ASN A 1014 33.81 -23.03 -12.07
C ASN A 1014 33.25 -22.07 -10.99
N PRO A 1015 34.09 -21.27 -10.31
CA PRO A 1015 33.63 -20.42 -9.23
C PRO A 1015 32.69 -19.30 -9.69
N ALA A 1016 32.72 -18.91 -10.97
CA ALA A 1016 31.88 -17.83 -11.49
C ALA A 1016 30.41 -18.23 -11.66
N ASP A 1017 30.13 -19.48 -12.03
CA ASP A 1017 28.78 -19.99 -12.26
C ASP A 1017 28.40 -21.17 -11.34
N GLY A 1018 29.31 -21.66 -10.51
CA GLY A 1018 29.09 -22.76 -9.58
C GLY A 1018 28.87 -24.13 -10.23
N LYS A 1019 29.04 -24.27 -11.55
CA LYS A 1019 28.78 -25.52 -12.27
C LYS A 1019 30.00 -26.43 -12.29
N VAL A 1020 29.75 -27.73 -12.15
CA VAL A 1020 30.76 -28.77 -12.38
C VAL A 1020 31.01 -28.87 -13.88
N TYR A 1021 32.26 -28.61 -14.31
CA TYR A 1021 32.65 -28.72 -15.72
C TYR A 1021 33.45 -29.99 -16.03
N GLN A 1022 34.01 -30.64 -15.01
CA GLN A 1022 34.76 -31.88 -15.18
C GLN A 1022 34.67 -32.75 -13.93
N THR A 1023 34.46 -34.05 -14.11
CA THR A 1023 34.56 -35.06 -13.04
C THR A 1023 35.59 -36.10 -13.43
N THR A 1024 36.58 -36.33 -12.57
CA THR A 1024 37.67 -37.30 -12.78
C THR A 1024 37.83 -38.20 -11.56
N SER A 1025 38.53 -39.32 -11.69
CA SER A 1025 38.90 -40.17 -10.56
C SER A 1025 40.42 -40.18 -10.38
N GLN A 1026 40.89 -40.15 -9.14
CA GLN A 1026 42.31 -40.14 -8.79
C GLN A 1026 42.56 -41.15 -7.66
N LYS A 1027 43.47 -42.10 -7.89
CA LYS A 1027 43.98 -42.96 -6.81
C LYS A 1027 44.98 -42.15 -5.98
N GLY A 1028 44.83 -42.16 -4.66
CA GLY A 1028 45.77 -41.48 -3.77
C GLY A 1028 47.16 -42.12 -3.83
N ASN A 1029 48.18 -41.38 -3.40
CA ASN A 1029 49.56 -41.87 -3.27
C ASN A 1029 50.32 -41.20 -2.10
N GLY A 1030 49.59 -40.71 -1.09
CA GLY A 1030 50.13 -39.78 -0.09
C GLY A 1030 50.04 -38.36 -0.64
N ASN A 1031 51.14 -37.78 -1.12
CA ASN A 1031 51.16 -36.42 -1.66
C ASN A 1031 50.73 -36.39 -3.14
N THR A 1032 49.43 -36.35 -3.38
CA THR A 1032 48.87 -36.32 -4.73
C THR A 1032 48.72 -34.88 -5.22
N THR A 1033 49.43 -34.52 -6.28
CA THR A 1033 49.27 -33.23 -6.97
C THR A 1033 48.22 -33.33 -8.06
N VAL A 1034 47.28 -32.39 -8.07
CA VAL A 1034 46.16 -32.31 -9.00
C VAL A 1034 46.15 -30.95 -9.69
N LYS A 1035 45.88 -30.95 -11.00
CA LYS A 1035 45.93 -29.75 -11.84
C LYS A 1035 44.63 -29.59 -12.62
N SER A 1036 44.10 -28.36 -12.63
CA SER A 1036 42.92 -28.02 -13.42
C SER A 1036 43.25 -28.06 -14.92
N SER A 1037 42.27 -28.46 -15.74
CA SER A 1037 42.33 -28.37 -17.19
C SER A 1037 42.13 -26.94 -17.73
N GLY A 1038 41.72 -25.98 -16.88
CA GLY A 1038 41.50 -24.58 -17.24
C GLY A 1038 42.64 -23.64 -16.81
N ASN A 1039 42.72 -22.47 -17.45
CA ASN A 1039 43.75 -21.44 -17.21
C ASN A 1039 43.32 -20.35 -16.19
N GLY A 1040 42.42 -20.65 -15.26
CA GLY A 1040 41.84 -19.64 -14.35
C GLY A 1040 41.44 -20.20 -12.99
N ALA A 1041 40.69 -19.40 -12.22
CA ALA A 1041 40.25 -19.79 -10.89
C ALA A 1041 39.37 -21.06 -10.93
N TYR A 1042 39.56 -21.95 -9.96
CA TYR A 1042 38.77 -23.18 -9.85
C TYR A 1042 38.41 -23.50 -8.41
N VAL A 1043 37.31 -24.24 -8.25
CA VAL A 1043 36.97 -24.98 -7.04
C VAL A 1043 37.10 -26.48 -7.36
N LEU A 1044 37.84 -27.22 -6.56
CA LEU A 1044 37.97 -28.66 -6.67
C LEU A 1044 37.34 -29.33 -5.44
N TRP A 1045 36.30 -30.11 -5.65
CA TRP A 1045 35.73 -30.97 -4.62
C TRP A 1045 36.24 -32.40 -4.78
N VAL A 1046 36.97 -32.88 -3.77
CA VAL A 1046 37.52 -34.22 -3.68
C VAL A 1046 36.72 -35.02 -2.66
N SER A 1047 36.09 -36.11 -3.08
CA SER A 1047 35.34 -37.02 -2.21
C SER A 1047 35.79 -38.46 -2.39
N LYS A 1048 35.73 -39.29 -1.33
CA LYS A 1048 35.95 -40.75 -1.48
C LYS A 1048 34.89 -41.31 -2.44
N SER A 1049 35.32 -42.10 -3.43
CA SER A 1049 34.42 -42.73 -4.41
C SER A 1049 33.56 -43.81 -3.80
#